data_AF-A0A6S7GV29-F1
#
_entry.id   AF-A0A6S7GV29-F1
#
_cell.length_a   1.000
_cell.length_b   1.000
_cell.length_c   1.000
_cell.angle_alpha   90.00
_cell.angle_beta   90.00
_cell.angle_gamma   90.00
#
_symmetry.space_group_name_H-M   'P 1'
#
loop_
_entity.id
_entity.type
_entity.pdbx_description
1 polymer ?
#
loop_
_entity_poly.entity_id
_entity_poly.type
_entity_poly.pdbx_seq_one_letter_code
_entity_poly.pdbx_strand_id
1 'polypeptide(L)'
;MAGETINSKSSTVLETLREDTTFEKFLEKDFDAKGYANNVIQSRAIGECLEKLADGVRLLDKELHSQVVTRHEDLLQQATGIETLEGVLQMMTSRITSLQLSIERIHQQISDPYEKIRTRTSQLRRLQTTCDLLRRVIRISYLTKRLESQLKGGVKETTKAAQSLNELGYLMEGVDLSGIEVLDKDIDWIKNARKEVTSQAQNMLTQGMETQNQTQVATALQVFHNLGSLQQTVETYVQSLREDLKSTIANTLDIQNLMYAQNTNSAPGRAAIPAPGNTAMWRATLWTGMEKLMDKIYSCCGKVHHVLKVLSKKRDPVTHVCFMQEILKENKKSGILTFWESITITLREEFTGAAQKSPFLKQAFEGEYPKLLRLYNELWTRLQQFVNTGNPSNVYTGGVADVVYGLFHLYQDTHTSPEDFLKNSLSGFENAYLSRSLSRLFDPINLVFPAGAQAPPSRDEVAGIVKTIASELNVANVDASLSVSVSRNVEKTIQLYTAKSEQLLVTSADAYQVEMDISGAQQKNSVIVNMLYEMHQATTKILGNISFPKHAKEAISIALKDLLALIENAVEPLLLSMQKRMEEIVYKIHSEDFSNVQLSVNISDTPEAPCSSYINELQDFITHVNRNVLSLYNCGDFLVNRLNFMAARVLHVFVRHVSLLRNLGEGGKLRLAADMAQVRGSFSLRKGGILRGV
;
A
#
# COMPACT_ATOMS: atom_id res chain seq x y z
N MET A 1 5.76 68.86 -81.57
CA MET A 1 5.38 69.29 -82.93
C MET A 1 6.37 70.35 -83.34
N ALA A 2 7.10 70.06 -84.41
CA ALA A 2 8.09 70.92 -85.02
C ALA A 2 7.43 71.95 -85.93
N GLY A 3 8.06 73.12 -86.05
CA GLY A 3 7.73 74.17 -87.01
C GLY A 3 8.09 75.52 -86.39
N GLU A 4 8.84 76.42 -87.01
CA GLU A 4 9.45 76.48 -88.33
C GLU A 4 10.68 77.38 -88.21
N THR A 5 11.79 76.93 -88.78
CA THR A 5 13.02 77.69 -88.94
C THR A 5 12.83 78.69 -90.08
N ILE A 6 12.34 79.90 -89.81
CA ILE A 6 12.43 81.01 -90.77
C ILE A 6 13.83 81.60 -90.65
N ASN A 7 14.74 80.97 -91.38
CA ASN A 7 16.03 81.54 -91.75
C ASN A 7 15.92 82.09 -93.19
N SER A 8 16.74 83.10 -93.47
CA SER A 8 16.98 83.73 -94.77
C SER A 8 15.97 84.81 -95.18
N LYS A 9 16.39 86.07 -94.98
CA LYS A 9 16.75 86.98 -96.10
C LYS A 9 17.07 88.41 -95.67
N SER A 10 17.40 88.67 -94.39
CA SER A 10 18.11 89.90 -94.05
C SER A 10 19.59 89.71 -94.39
N SER A 11 19.97 89.85 -95.67
CA SER A 11 21.34 90.21 -96.05
C SER A 11 21.59 91.54 -95.34
N THR A 12 22.24 91.45 -94.18
CA THR A 12 22.06 92.39 -93.09
C THR A 12 22.64 93.73 -93.52
N VAL A 13 21.90 94.80 -93.21
CA VAL A 13 22.38 96.18 -93.26
C VAL A 13 23.79 96.34 -92.68
N LEU A 14 24.16 95.48 -91.70
CA LEU A 14 25.51 95.34 -91.15
C LEU A 14 26.60 95.02 -92.19
N GLU A 15 26.34 94.18 -93.20
CA GLU A 15 27.28 93.93 -94.29
C GLU A 15 27.42 95.18 -95.18
N THR A 16 26.32 95.85 -95.51
CA THR A 16 26.34 97.08 -96.31
C THR A 16 27.04 98.24 -95.60
N LEU A 17 26.91 98.34 -94.27
CA LEU A 17 27.61 99.34 -93.44
C LEU A 17 29.11 99.02 -93.27
N ARG A 18 29.52 97.77 -93.50
CA ARG A 18 30.91 97.34 -93.35
C ARG A 18 31.76 97.59 -94.61
N GLU A 19 31.12 97.69 -95.78
CA GLU A 19 31.80 97.94 -97.06
C GLU A 19 32.08 99.44 -97.34
N ASP A 20 31.37 100.37 -96.68
CA ASP A 20 31.65 101.81 -96.81
C ASP A 20 32.78 102.23 -95.86
N THR A 21 33.90 102.72 -96.43
CA THR A 21 35.11 103.13 -95.69
C THR A 21 34.88 104.23 -94.65
N THR A 22 33.75 104.92 -94.72
CA THR A 22 33.30 105.92 -93.72
C THR A 22 32.58 105.24 -92.56
N PHE A 23 31.69 104.28 -92.84
CA PHE A 23 30.88 103.58 -91.83
C PHE A 23 31.63 102.46 -91.12
N GLU A 24 32.60 101.82 -91.79
CA GLU A 24 33.44 100.76 -91.22
C GLU A 24 34.12 101.23 -89.92
N LYS A 25 34.57 102.49 -89.87
CA LYS A 25 35.18 103.09 -88.68
C LYS A 25 34.25 103.12 -87.47
N PHE A 26 32.93 103.22 -87.66
CA PHE A 26 31.95 103.19 -86.57
C PHE A 26 31.65 101.78 -86.05
N LEU A 27 32.09 100.73 -86.77
CA LEU A 27 31.94 99.33 -86.36
C LEU A 27 33.16 98.83 -85.56
N GLU A 28 34.21 99.64 -85.41
CA GLU A 28 35.36 99.32 -84.55
C GLU A 28 34.97 99.38 -83.07
N LYS A 29 35.43 98.39 -82.28
CA LYS A 29 35.06 98.25 -80.86
C LYS A 29 35.54 99.40 -79.96
N ASP A 30 36.60 100.10 -80.35
CA ASP A 30 37.23 101.18 -79.58
C ASP A 30 37.15 102.53 -80.30
N PHE A 31 36.06 102.76 -81.05
CA PHE A 31 35.86 103.99 -81.82
C PHE A 31 35.83 105.24 -80.93
N ASP A 32 36.85 106.10 -81.04
CA ASP A 32 36.89 107.40 -80.37
C ASP A 32 36.15 108.46 -81.18
N ALA A 33 34.89 108.65 -80.82
CA ALA A 33 34.00 109.65 -81.42
C ALA A 33 34.57 111.09 -81.35
N LYS A 34 35.34 111.45 -80.30
CA LYS A 34 35.91 112.80 -80.17
C LYS A 34 37.13 113.00 -81.05
N GLY A 35 38.01 111.99 -81.12
CA GLY A 35 39.16 111.99 -82.02
C GLY A 35 38.74 112.03 -83.48
N TYR A 36 37.73 111.25 -83.87
CA TYR A 36 37.15 111.27 -85.21
C TYR A 36 36.55 112.64 -85.55
N ALA A 37 35.74 113.21 -84.66
CA ALA A 37 35.16 114.54 -84.85
C ALA A 37 36.24 115.63 -85.01
N ASN A 38 37.31 115.61 -84.21
CA ASN A 38 38.40 116.58 -84.34
C ASN A 38 39.16 116.47 -85.67
N ASN A 39 39.39 115.25 -86.18
CA ASN A 39 40.04 115.02 -87.47
C ASN A 39 39.17 115.50 -88.65
N VAL A 40 37.86 115.30 -88.57
CA VAL A 40 36.90 115.79 -89.57
C VAL A 40 36.80 117.34 -89.53
N ILE A 41 36.91 117.95 -88.34
CA ILE A 41 36.94 119.42 -88.20
C ILE A 41 38.26 120.00 -88.74
N GLN A 42 39.41 119.38 -88.48
CA GLN A 42 40.71 119.82 -89.00
C GLN A 42 40.85 119.66 -90.52
N SER A 43 40.20 118.65 -91.11
CA SER A 43 40.18 118.43 -92.57
C SER A 43 39.21 119.36 -93.33
N ARG A 44 38.49 120.26 -92.64
CA ARG A 44 37.56 121.27 -93.22
C ARG A 44 36.49 120.70 -94.17
N ALA A 45 36.10 119.43 -94.01
CA ALA A 45 35.08 118.74 -94.81
C ALA A 45 33.91 118.19 -93.96
N ILE A 46 33.30 119.03 -93.11
CA ILE A 46 32.31 118.62 -92.10
C ILE A 46 30.93 118.26 -92.72
N GLY A 47 30.51 118.96 -93.78
CA GLY A 47 29.17 118.82 -94.35
C GLY A 47 28.88 117.44 -94.96
N GLU A 48 29.80 116.91 -95.77
CA GLU A 48 29.64 115.60 -96.43
C GLU A 48 29.57 114.44 -95.43
N CYS A 49 30.30 114.51 -94.31
CA CYS A 49 30.36 113.42 -93.35
C CYS A 49 29.07 113.29 -92.52
N LEU A 50 28.40 114.41 -92.22
CA LEU A 50 27.12 114.43 -91.50
C LEU A 50 25.97 113.88 -92.35
N GLU A 51 25.95 114.18 -93.65
CA GLU A 51 24.90 113.73 -94.55
C GLU A 51 24.92 112.21 -94.72
N LYS A 52 26.13 111.63 -94.90
CA LYS A 52 26.30 110.17 -94.88
C LYS A 52 25.80 109.55 -93.56
N LEU A 53 26.16 110.11 -92.40
CA LEU A 53 25.74 109.54 -91.11
C LEU A 53 24.21 109.49 -90.95
N ALA A 54 23.51 110.50 -91.43
CA ALA A 54 22.04 110.57 -91.37
C ALA A 54 21.38 109.45 -92.19
N ASP A 55 21.93 109.12 -93.36
CA ASP A 55 21.44 108.02 -94.19
C ASP A 55 21.63 106.65 -93.53
N GLY A 56 22.78 106.44 -92.88
CA GLY A 56 23.05 105.21 -92.13
C GLY A 56 22.06 104.97 -90.99
N VAL A 57 21.70 106.02 -90.24
CA VAL A 57 20.71 105.94 -89.15
C VAL A 57 19.33 105.61 -89.69
N ARG A 58 18.89 106.23 -90.79
CA ARG A 58 17.58 105.94 -91.41
C ARG A 58 17.44 104.49 -91.85
N LEU A 59 18.52 103.90 -92.37
CA LEU A 59 18.53 102.51 -92.82
C LEU A 59 18.31 101.54 -91.65
N LEU A 60 18.99 101.79 -90.52
CA LEU A 60 18.87 100.99 -89.29
C LEU A 60 17.47 101.07 -88.67
N ASP A 61 16.88 102.26 -88.62
CA ASP A 61 15.60 102.50 -87.97
C ASP A 61 14.43 101.77 -88.68
N LYS A 62 14.48 101.71 -90.02
CA LYS A 62 13.48 101.03 -90.84
C LYS A 62 13.45 99.51 -90.59
N GLU A 63 14.62 98.89 -90.45
CA GLU A 63 14.72 97.44 -90.26
C GLU A 63 14.30 97.03 -88.84
N LEU A 64 14.65 97.84 -87.83
CA LEU A 64 14.25 97.61 -86.44
C LEU A 64 12.73 97.61 -86.27
N HIS A 65 12.04 98.54 -86.93
CA HIS A 65 10.57 98.62 -86.88
C HIS A 65 9.89 97.37 -87.48
N SER A 66 10.41 96.85 -88.59
CA SER A 66 9.89 95.66 -89.28
C SER A 66 9.90 94.41 -88.38
N GLN A 67 11.02 94.21 -87.66
CA GLN A 67 11.17 93.08 -86.73
C GLN A 67 10.22 93.15 -85.54
N VAL A 68 10.01 94.34 -84.97
CA VAL A 68 9.13 94.53 -83.80
C VAL A 68 7.66 94.28 -84.16
N VAL A 69 7.20 94.77 -85.31
CA VAL A 69 5.80 94.60 -85.74
C VAL A 69 5.45 93.14 -85.96
N THR A 70 6.39 92.35 -86.48
CA THR A 70 6.14 90.95 -86.86
C THR A 70 5.95 90.01 -85.66
N ARG A 71 6.39 90.38 -84.44
CA ARG A 71 6.42 89.48 -83.25
C ARG A 71 5.62 89.96 -82.03
N HIS A 72 4.75 90.96 -82.15
CA HIS A 72 4.12 91.58 -80.97
C HIS A 72 3.05 90.71 -80.27
N GLU A 73 2.27 89.92 -81.00
CA GLU A 73 1.14 89.15 -80.44
C GLU A 73 1.63 88.02 -79.51
N ASP A 74 2.63 87.27 -79.96
CA ASP A 74 3.24 86.19 -79.17
C ASP A 74 3.83 86.70 -77.85
N LEU A 75 4.38 87.92 -77.84
CA LEU A 75 5.02 88.53 -76.68
C LEU A 75 3.99 88.91 -75.60
N LEU A 76 2.79 89.37 -76.00
CA LEU A 76 1.70 89.69 -75.08
C LEU A 76 1.06 88.44 -74.46
N GLN A 77 0.91 87.37 -75.24
CA GLN A 77 0.33 86.13 -74.75
C GLN A 77 1.24 85.41 -73.74
N GLN A 78 2.56 85.48 -73.94
CA GLN A 78 3.52 85.01 -72.94
C GLN A 78 3.48 85.84 -71.66
N ALA A 79 3.31 87.16 -71.75
CA ALA A 79 3.23 88.03 -70.58
C ALA A 79 1.99 87.74 -69.70
N THR A 80 0.82 87.51 -70.30
CA THR A 80 -0.40 87.14 -69.56
C THR A 80 -0.32 85.73 -68.97
N GLY A 81 0.31 84.78 -69.68
CA GLY A 81 0.60 83.46 -69.13
C GLY A 81 1.47 83.53 -67.88
N ILE A 82 2.49 84.40 -67.87
CA ILE A 82 3.37 84.62 -66.70
C ILE A 82 2.60 85.18 -65.51
N GLU A 83 1.72 86.16 -65.71
CA GLU A 83 0.91 86.76 -64.62
C GLU A 83 -0.02 85.74 -63.94
N THR A 84 -0.69 84.88 -64.73
CA THR A 84 -1.54 83.82 -64.16
C THR A 84 -0.73 82.77 -63.39
N LEU A 85 0.45 82.44 -63.87
CA LEU A 85 1.35 81.46 -63.23
C LEU A 85 1.95 82.05 -61.94
N GLU A 86 2.24 83.35 -61.92
CA GLU A 86 2.64 84.09 -60.72
C GLU A 86 1.53 84.10 -59.66
N GLY A 87 0.27 84.29 -60.04
CA GLY A 87 -0.88 84.20 -59.14
C GLY A 87 -1.06 82.81 -58.53
N VAL A 88 -0.93 81.74 -59.32
CA VAL A 88 -0.97 80.35 -58.83
C VAL A 88 0.21 80.06 -57.92
N LEU A 89 1.42 80.51 -58.27
CA LEU A 89 2.61 80.38 -57.42
C LEU A 89 2.43 81.10 -56.09
N GLN A 90 1.85 82.30 -56.08
CA GLN A 90 1.61 83.06 -54.85
C GLN A 90 0.58 82.35 -53.95
N MET A 91 -0.50 81.83 -54.52
CA MET A 91 -1.50 81.05 -53.77
C MET A 91 -0.90 79.75 -53.22
N MET A 92 -0.11 79.04 -54.03
CA MET A 92 0.56 77.81 -53.62
C MET A 92 1.55 78.09 -52.49
N THR A 93 2.33 79.16 -52.60
CA THR A 93 3.27 79.59 -51.56
C THR A 93 2.54 79.90 -50.27
N SER A 94 1.45 80.68 -50.31
CA SER A 94 0.64 81.00 -49.11
C SER A 94 0.03 79.76 -48.44
N ARG A 95 -0.46 78.79 -49.22
CA ARG A 95 -0.98 77.51 -48.70
C ARG A 95 0.13 76.65 -48.09
N ILE A 96 1.30 76.59 -48.72
CA ILE A 96 2.47 75.87 -48.20
C ILE A 96 2.91 76.48 -46.86
N THR A 97 3.02 77.80 -46.77
CA THR A 97 3.37 78.49 -45.51
C THR A 97 2.34 78.22 -44.43
N SER A 98 1.05 78.27 -44.76
CA SER A 98 -0.04 77.97 -43.81
C SER A 98 -0.02 76.51 -43.32
N LEU A 99 0.32 75.56 -44.21
CA LEU A 99 0.50 74.15 -43.88
C LEU A 99 1.71 73.95 -42.96
N GLN A 100 2.85 74.58 -43.27
CA GLN A 100 4.05 74.54 -42.43
C GLN A 100 3.74 75.04 -41.01
N LEU A 101 3.07 76.18 -40.89
CA LEU A 101 2.65 76.72 -39.58
C LEU A 101 1.70 75.77 -38.83
N SER A 102 0.79 75.10 -39.54
CA SER A 102 -0.12 74.14 -38.93
C SER A 102 0.61 72.87 -38.45
N ILE A 103 1.58 72.38 -39.22
CA ILE A 103 2.45 71.25 -38.85
C ILE A 103 3.29 71.62 -37.63
N GLU A 104 3.88 72.80 -37.61
CA GLU A 104 4.70 73.28 -36.49
C GLU A 104 3.86 73.45 -35.22
N ARG A 105 2.62 73.92 -35.35
CA ARG A 105 1.65 73.97 -34.26
C ARG A 105 1.26 72.58 -33.75
N ILE A 106 1.03 71.60 -34.64
CA ILE A 106 0.78 70.20 -34.27
C ILE A 106 2.01 69.63 -33.53
N HIS A 107 3.21 69.90 -34.02
CA HIS A 107 4.44 69.48 -33.37
C HIS A 107 4.53 70.04 -31.94
N GLN A 108 4.31 71.35 -31.76
CA GLN A 108 4.37 72.00 -30.45
C GLN A 108 3.22 71.58 -29.51
N GLN A 109 2.03 71.30 -30.03
CA GLN A 109 0.87 70.96 -29.20
C GLN A 109 0.72 69.46 -28.91
N ILE A 110 1.34 68.58 -29.70
CA ILE A 110 1.19 67.12 -29.56
C ILE A 110 2.53 66.42 -29.37
N SER A 111 3.51 66.67 -30.24
CA SER A 111 4.82 65.98 -30.20
C SER A 111 5.60 66.36 -28.93
N ASP A 112 5.76 67.65 -28.66
CA ASP A 112 6.53 68.11 -27.48
C ASP A 112 5.89 67.68 -26.15
N PRO A 113 4.55 67.79 -25.96
CA PRO A 113 3.90 67.26 -24.75
C PRO A 113 3.99 65.73 -24.65
N TYR A 114 3.86 65.00 -25.76
CA TYR A 114 4.03 63.55 -25.76
C TYR A 114 5.43 63.14 -25.30
N GLU A 115 6.47 63.78 -25.82
CA GLU A 115 7.85 63.52 -25.41
C GLU A 115 8.11 63.87 -23.95
N LYS A 116 7.53 64.98 -23.46
CA LYS A 116 7.57 65.34 -22.04
C LYS A 116 6.84 64.32 -21.16
N ILE A 117 5.68 63.82 -21.59
CA ILE A 117 4.95 62.77 -20.85
C ILE A 117 5.74 61.47 -20.85
N ARG A 118 6.23 61.02 -22.01
CA ARG A 118 7.03 59.80 -22.17
C ARG A 118 8.26 59.81 -21.25
N THR A 119 9.00 60.91 -21.26
CA THR A 119 10.18 61.09 -20.40
C THR A 119 9.81 61.11 -18.92
N ARG A 120 8.77 61.87 -18.51
CA ARG A 120 8.29 61.89 -17.12
C ARG A 120 7.74 60.53 -16.65
N THR A 121 7.02 59.79 -17.49
CA THR A 121 6.55 58.44 -17.17
C THR A 121 7.72 57.48 -17.00
N SER A 122 8.74 57.57 -17.84
CA SER A 122 9.96 56.76 -17.66
C SER A 122 10.73 57.15 -16.39
N GLN A 123 10.80 58.44 -16.06
CA GLN A 123 11.40 58.92 -14.81
C GLN A 123 10.62 58.41 -13.59
N LEU A 124 9.29 58.52 -13.60
CA LEU A 124 8.42 58.03 -12.54
C LEU A 124 8.56 56.53 -12.34
N ARG A 125 8.54 55.75 -13.43
CA ARG A 125 8.76 54.30 -13.39
C ARG A 125 10.12 53.96 -12.75
N ARG A 126 11.20 54.62 -13.20
CA ARG A 126 12.54 54.42 -12.63
C ARG A 126 12.57 54.76 -11.15
N LEU A 127 12.00 55.90 -10.76
CA LEU A 127 11.94 56.34 -9.37
C LEU A 127 11.14 55.37 -8.49
N GLN A 128 10.01 54.86 -8.98
CA GLN A 128 9.20 53.87 -8.26
C GLN A 128 9.96 52.55 -8.08
N THR A 129 10.59 52.03 -9.14
CA THR A 129 11.45 50.84 -9.05
C THR A 129 12.61 51.05 -8.07
N THR A 130 13.25 52.21 -8.09
CA THR A 130 14.33 52.55 -7.14
C THR A 130 13.81 52.62 -5.70
N CYS A 131 12.66 53.24 -5.45
CA CYS A 131 12.04 53.31 -4.13
C CYS A 131 11.66 51.91 -3.61
N ASP A 132 11.10 51.05 -4.45
CA ASP A 132 10.72 49.69 -4.07
C ASP A 132 11.94 48.83 -3.77
N LEU A 133 13.00 48.94 -4.59
CA LEU A 133 14.28 48.29 -4.33
C LEU A 133 14.89 48.77 -3.00
N LEU A 134 14.90 50.09 -2.77
CA LEU A 134 15.44 50.66 -1.53
C LEU A 134 14.66 50.18 -0.29
N ARG A 135 13.33 50.14 -0.35
CA ARG A 135 12.49 49.59 0.74
C ARG A 135 12.81 48.12 0.99
N ARG A 136 12.98 47.33 -0.06
CA ARG A 136 13.36 45.91 0.04
C ARG A 136 14.74 45.74 0.65
N VAL A 137 15.74 46.51 0.23
CA VAL A 137 17.11 46.53 0.80
C VAL A 137 17.09 46.88 2.29
N ILE A 138 16.38 47.94 2.68
CA ILE A 138 16.24 48.35 4.09
C ILE A 138 15.59 47.24 4.91
N ARG A 139 14.54 46.61 4.37
CA ARG A 139 13.83 45.53 5.06
C ARG A 139 14.70 44.29 5.23
N ILE A 140 15.44 43.89 4.19
CA ILE A 140 16.40 42.78 4.25
C ILE A 140 17.45 43.08 5.32
N SER A 141 18.11 44.24 5.27
CA SER A 141 19.16 44.59 6.24
C SER A 141 18.64 44.61 7.70
N TYR A 142 17.42 45.13 7.93
CA TYR A 142 16.79 45.08 9.25
C TYR A 142 16.54 43.64 9.72
N LEU A 143 16.01 42.79 8.83
CA LEU A 143 15.74 41.38 9.14
C LEU A 143 17.01 40.57 9.35
N THR A 144 18.09 40.85 8.60
CA THR A 144 19.41 40.24 8.80
C THR A 144 19.93 40.54 10.21
N LYS A 145 19.90 41.81 10.65
CA LYS A 145 20.29 42.19 12.02
C LYS A 145 19.42 41.54 13.09
N ARG A 146 18.11 41.43 12.85
CA ARG A 146 17.18 40.73 13.74
C ARG A 146 17.54 39.24 13.84
N LEU A 147 17.84 38.61 12.70
CA LEU A 147 18.25 37.20 12.62
C LEU A 147 19.57 36.95 13.36
N GLU A 148 20.57 37.84 13.23
CA GLU A 148 21.82 37.75 13.98
C GLU A 148 21.58 37.72 15.49
N SER A 149 20.70 38.58 15.99
CA SER A 149 20.34 38.61 17.41
C SER A 149 19.64 37.32 17.84
N GLN A 150 18.75 36.78 16.99
CA GLN A 150 18.01 35.56 17.28
C GLN A 150 18.91 34.33 17.30
N LEU A 151 19.90 34.24 16.40
CA LEU A 151 20.86 33.15 16.40
C LEU A 151 21.76 33.17 17.65
N LYS A 152 22.14 34.35 18.13
CA LYS A 152 22.87 34.50 19.41
C LYS A 152 22.04 34.07 20.63
N GLY A 153 20.71 34.13 20.53
CA GLY A 153 19.77 33.62 21.54
C GLY A 153 19.72 32.09 21.65
N GLY A 154 20.39 31.38 20.73
CA GLY A 154 20.52 29.93 20.73
C GLY A 154 19.18 29.20 20.55
N VAL A 155 19.11 27.98 21.10
CA VAL A 155 18.01 27.03 20.85
C VAL A 155 16.62 27.60 21.16
N LYS A 156 16.51 28.51 22.15
CA LYS A 156 15.24 29.13 22.56
C LYS A 156 14.62 30.05 21.50
N GLU A 157 15.44 30.62 20.61
CA GLU A 157 14.99 31.58 19.59
C GLU A 157 15.00 31.00 18.17
N THR A 158 15.38 29.72 18.00
CA THR A 158 15.46 29.02 16.70
C THR A 158 14.16 29.09 15.89
N THR A 159 12.99 29.02 16.54
CA THR A 159 11.69 29.14 15.87
C THR A 159 11.45 30.54 15.30
N LYS A 160 11.89 31.58 16.01
CA LYS A 160 11.83 32.98 15.54
C LYS A 160 12.86 33.25 14.44
N ALA A 161 14.06 32.68 14.58
CA ALA A 161 15.09 32.72 13.54
C ALA A 161 14.58 32.12 12.23
N ALA A 162 13.91 30.96 12.30
CA ALA A 162 13.27 30.31 11.16
C ALA A 162 12.18 31.18 10.51
N GLN A 163 11.37 31.89 11.31
CA GLN A 163 10.37 32.83 10.79
C GLN A 163 11.02 34.03 10.07
N SER A 164 12.06 34.63 10.66
CA SER A 164 12.83 35.70 10.00
C SER A 164 13.48 35.22 8.70
N LEU A 165 13.99 33.99 8.66
CA LEU A 165 14.56 33.38 7.46
C LEU A 165 13.52 33.18 6.35
N ASN A 166 12.29 32.81 6.71
CA ASN A 166 11.20 32.67 5.75
C ASN A 166 10.81 34.03 5.15
N GLU A 167 10.64 35.05 5.99
CA GLU A 167 10.38 36.43 5.55
C GLU A 167 11.50 36.94 4.62
N LEU A 168 12.77 36.67 4.96
CA LEU A 168 13.92 37.00 4.11
C LEU A 168 13.87 36.26 2.77
N GLY A 169 13.50 34.98 2.77
CA GLY A 169 13.31 34.18 1.56
C GLY A 169 12.30 34.83 0.60
N TYR A 170 11.10 35.17 1.08
CA TYR A 170 10.08 35.84 0.28
C TYR A 170 10.53 37.21 -0.25
N LEU A 171 11.32 37.97 0.52
CA LEU A 171 11.86 39.25 0.07
C LEU A 171 13.00 39.12 -0.94
N MET A 172 13.64 37.97 -1.02
CA MET A 172 14.69 37.67 -2.01
C MET A 172 14.12 36.99 -3.26
N GLU A 173 12.90 36.48 -3.20
CA GLU A 173 12.25 35.81 -4.31
C GLU A 173 11.80 36.81 -5.41
N GLY A 174 12.02 36.44 -6.66
CA GLY A 174 11.52 37.14 -7.86
C GLY A 174 12.21 38.46 -8.23
N VAL A 175 13.28 38.87 -7.54
CA VAL A 175 14.03 40.10 -7.86
C VAL A 175 15.53 39.82 -7.92
N ASP A 176 16.18 40.28 -8.97
CA ASP A 176 17.64 40.25 -9.04
C ASP A 176 18.24 41.31 -8.11
N LEU A 177 18.85 40.85 -7.03
CA LEU A 177 19.57 41.69 -6.05
C LEU A 177 21.08 41.70 -6.30
N SER A 178 21.54 41.06 -7.38
CA SER A 178 22.95 40.95 -7.71
C SER A 178 23.55 42.32 -8.04
N GLY A 179 24.75 42.59 -7.53
CA GLY A 179 25.46 43.86 -7.74
C GLY A 179 25.11 44.97 -6.73
N ILE A 180 24.31 44.66 -5.70
CA ILE A 180 24.14 45.54 -4.54
C ILE A 180 25.18 45.13 -3.48
N GLU A 181 26.32 45.80 -3.46
CA GLU A 181 27.48 45.46 -2.59
C GLU A 181 27.13 45.32 -1.10
N VAL A 182 26.15 46.09 -0.61
CA VAL A 182 25.69 46.05 0.77
C VAL A 182 24.97 44.74 1.10
N LEU A 183 24.29 44.13 0.12
CA LEU A 183 23.52 42.90 0.31
C LEU A 183 24.31 41.64 -0.02
N ASP A 184 25.35 41.69 -0.84
CA ASP A 184 26.08 40.48 -1.26
C ASP A 184 26.63 39.69 -0.04
N LYS A 185 27.19 40.41 0.95
CA LYS A 185 27.65 39.80 2.21
C LYS A 185 26.50 39.23 3.04
N ASP A 186 25.39 39.97 3.13
CA ASP A 186 24.20 39.55 3.88
C ASP A 186 23.57 38.30 3.25
N ILE A 187 23.50 38.21 1.92
CA ILE A 187 22.90 37.09 1.18
C ILE A 187 23.62 35.78 1.48
N ASP A 188 24.96 35.76 1.39
CA ASP A 188 25.74 34.56 1.67
C ASP A 188 25.69 34.19 3.14
N TRP A 189 25.68 35.17 4.04
CA TRP A 189 25.47 34.93 5.46
C TRP A 189 24.07 34.35 5.75
N ILE A 190 22.99 34.88 5.15
CA ILE A 190 21.62 34.37 5.30
C ILE A 190 21.52 32.92 4.83
N LYS A 191 22.18 32.56 3.71
CA LYS A 191 22.23 31.16 3.24
C LYS A 191 22.90 30.25 4.26
N ASN A 192 24.02 30.68 4.85
CA ASN A 192 24.71 29.94 5.90
C ASN A 192 23.88 29.82 7.18
N ALA A 193 23.24 30.91 7.61
CA ALA A 193 22.30 30.91 8.73
C ALA A 193 21.12 29.95 8.50
N ARG A 194 20.57 29.88 7.28
CA ARG A 194 19.53 28.90 6.94
C ARG A 194 20.01 27.46 7.09
N LYS A 195 21.23 27.16 6.62
CA LYS A 195 21.84 25.83 6.80
C LYS A 195 22.07 25.50 8.29
N GLU A 196 22.54 26.46 9.05
CA GLU A 196 22.76 26.31 10.50
C GLU A 196 21.45 26.01 11.24
N VAL A 197 20.41 26.83 11.05
CA VAL A 197 19.08 26.63 11.67
C VAL A 197 18.48 25.29 11.25
N THR A 198 18.63 24.89 9.99
CA THR A 198 18.15 23.59 9.50
C THR A 198 18.89 22.43 10.19
N SER A 199 20.21 22.53 10.31
CA SER A 199 21.04 21.53 11.00
C SER A 199 20.69 21.43 12.50
N GLN A 200 20.51 22.57 13.17
CA GLN A 200 20.06 22.61 14.57
C GLN A 200 18.69 21.95 14.72
N ALA A 201 17.73 22.25 13.85
CA ALA A 201 16.41 21.61 13.87
C ALA A 201 16.48 20.11 13.61
N GLN A 202 17.35 19.65 12.70
CA GLN A 202 17.54 18.23 12.42
C GLN A 202 18.16 17.49 13.61
N ASN A 203 19.15 18.09 14.28
CA ASN A 203 19.73 17.53 15.52
C ASN A 203 18.70 17.48 16.64
N MET A 204 17.89 18.54 16.81
CA MET A 204 16.78 18.57 17.78
C MET A 204 15.73 17.51 17.47
N LEU A 205 15.42 17.28 16.20
CA LEU A 205 14.49 16.24 15.79
C LEU A 205 15.07 14.86 16.14
N THR A 206 16.30 14.56 15.72
CA THR A 206 16.95 13.26 16.00
C THR A 206 17.05 13.00 17.51
N GLN A 207 17.55 13.95 18.29
CA GLN A 207 17.66 13.82 19.75
C GLN A 207 16.26 13.72 20.40
N GLY A 208 15.30 14.52 19.95
CA GLY A 208 13.92 14.47 20.44
C GLY A 208 13.25 13.12 20.16
N MET A 209 13.55 12.51 19.01
CA MET A 209 13.06 11.20 18.62
C MET A 209 13.70 10.07 19.42
N GLU A 210 15.00 10.16 19.73
CA GLU A 210 15.73 9.18 20.55
C GLU A 210 15.32 9.25 22.03
N THR A 211 15.16 10.45 22.57
CA THR A 211 14.77 10.69 23.97
C THR A 211 13.26 10.70 24.19
N GLN A 212 12.46 10.52 23.13
CA GLN A 212 11.00 10.64 23.14
C GLN A 212 10.47 11.97 23.73
N ASN A 213 11.25 13.04 23.59
CA ASN A 213 10.90 14.36 24.10
C ASN A 213 9.97 15.11 23.14
N GLN A 214 8.67 15.07 23.46
CA GLN A 214 7.62 15.70 22.65
C GLN A 214 7.85 17.21 22.41
N THR A 215 8.41 17.94 23.37
CA THR A 215 8.65 19.39 23.24
C THR A 215 9.76 19.69 22.25
N GLN A 216 10.84 18.90 22.27
CA GLN A 216 11.94 19.04 21.31
C GLN A 216 11.47 18.73 19.89
N VAL A 217 10.72 17.64 19.70
CA VAL A 217 10.14 17.27 18.41
C VAL A 217 9.17 18.35 17.91
N ALA A 218 8.28 18.86 18.77
CA ALA A 218 7.36 19.94 18.42
C ALA A 218 8.09 21.22 18.00
N THR A 219 9.19 21.55 18.68
CA THR A 219 10.01 22.73 18.36
C THR A 219 10.73 22.57 17.03
N ALA A 220 11.33 21.39 16.78
CA ALA A 220 11.98 21.09 15.51
C ALA A 220 10.99 21.12 14.34
N LEU A 221 9.82 20.48 14.48
CA LEU A 221 8.76 20.51 13.46
C LEU A 221 8.25 21.93 13.20
N GLN A 222 8.14 22.78 14.24
CA GLN A 222 7.78 24.19 14.05
C GLN A 222 8.85 24.95 13.28
N VAL A 223 10.13 24.67 13.49
CA VAL A 223 11.22 25.26 12.68
C VAL A 223 11.07 24.87 11.22
N PHE A 224 10.86 23.58 10.93
CA PHE A 224 10.67 23.11 9.55
C PHE A 224 9.40 23.67 8.88
N HIS A 225 8.31 23.81 9.64
CA HIS A 225 7.11 24.53 9.18
C HIS A 225 7.45 25.97 8.79
N ASN A 226 8.11 26.71 9.69
CA ASN A 226 8.47 28.09 9.44
C ASN A 226 9.43 28.24 8.24
N LEU A 227 10.31 27.27 8.00
CA LEU A 227 11.21 27.26 6.83
C LEU A 227 10.55 26.80 5.51
N GLY A 228 9.28 26.40 5.55
CA GLY A 228 8.53 25.89 4.39
C GLY A 228 8.95 24.48 3.94
N SER A 229 9.57 23.68 4.81
CA SER A 229 10.13 22.35 4.48
C SER A 229 9.57 21.21 5.33
N LEU A 230 8.46 21.43 6.05
CA LEU A 230 7.84 20.43 6.95
C LEU A 230 7.51 19.11 6.24
N GLN A 231 6.77 19.17 5.14
CA GLN A 231 6.33 17.99 4.40
C GLN A 231 7.52 17.17 3.88
N GLN A 232 8.47 17.82 3.21
CA GLN A 232 9.68 17.17 2.72
C GLN A 232 10.49 16.52 3.85
N THR A 233 10.60 17.20 5.00
CA THR A 233 11.37 16.70 6.14
C THR A 233 10.71 15.46 6.76
N VAL A 234 9.39 15.49 6.96
CA VAL A 234 8.64 14.34 7.48
C VAL A 234 8.71 13.15 6.52
N GLU A 235 8.52 13.38 5.22
CA GLU A 235 8.58 12.31 4.22
C GLU A 235 9.99 11.71 4.14
N THR A 236 11.04 12.54 4.13
CA THR A 236 12.44 12.08 4.14
C THR A 236 12.77 11.30 5.42
N TYR A 237 12.25 11.73 6.56
CA TYR A 237 12.43 11.02 7.82
C TYR A 237 11.74 9.64 7.81
N VAL A 238 10.49 9.57 7.36
CA VAL A 238 9.76 8.30 7.25
C VAL A 238 10.43 7.38 6.23
N GLN A 239 10.89 7.92 5.11
CA GLN A 239 11.59 7.16 4.08
C GLN A 239 12.93 6.62 4.60
N SER A 240 13.70 7.39 5.37
CA SER A 240 14.95 6.90 5.96
C SER A 240 14.71 5.76 6.96
N LEU A 241 13.62 5.81 7.75
CA LEU A 241 13.22 4.70 8.62
C LEU A 241 12.81 3.45 7.83
N ARG A 242 12.15 3.60 6.68
CA ARG A 242 11.79 2.49 5.78
C ARG A 242 13.02 1.84 5.18
N GLU A 243 13.98 2.63 4.69
CA GLU A 243 15.23 2.15 4.11
C GLU A 243 16.12 1.45 5.15
N ASP A 244 16.22 2.01 6.35
CA ASP A 244 16.94 1.40 7.48
C ASP A 244 16.32 0.04 7.88
N LEU A 245 14.98 -0.04 7.94
CA LEU A 245 14.30 -1.31 8.18
C LEU A 245 14.52 -2.31 7.05
N LYS A 246 14.38 -1.89 5.78
CA LYS A 246 14.61 -2.76 4.63
C LYS A 246 16.03 -3.33 4.64
N SER A 247 17.04 -2.49 4.90
CA SER A 247 18.43 -2.90 5.06
C SER A 247 18.61 -3.86 6.24
N THR A 248 17.98 -3.57 7.39
CA THR A 248 18.02 -4.46 8.57
C THR A 248 17.40 -5.82 8.27
N ILE A 249 16.26 -5.86 7.55
CA ILE A 249 15.61 -7.11 7.13
C ILE A 249 16.56 -7.90 6.21
N ALA A 250 17.07 -7.28 5.16
CA ALA A 250 17.98 -7.92 4.22
C ALA A 250 19.24 -8.47 4.91
N ASN A 251 19.86 -7.69 5.80
CA ASN A 251 21.04 -8.10 6.56
C ASN A 251 20.75 -9.25 7.53
N THR A 252 19.56 -9.28 8.16
CA THR A 252 19.13 -10.35 9.06
C THR A 252 18.92 -11.66 8.30
N LEU A 253 18.46 -11.57 7.05
CA LEU A 253 18.18 -12.70 6.17
C LEU A 253 19.37 -13.12 5.31
N ASP A 254 20.50 -12.41 5.38
CA ASP A 254 21.70 -12.75 4.62
C ASP A 254 22.44 -13.94 5.25
N ILE A 255 22.49 -15.04 4.51
CA ILE A 255 23.17 -16.28 4.91
C ILE A 255 24.66 -16.03 5.15
N GLN A 256 25.30 -15.14 4.39
CA GLN A 256 26.72 -14.83 4.57
C GLN A 256 26.96 -14.22 5.95
N ASN A 257 26.12 -13.28 6.39
CA ASN A 257 26.21 -12.73 7.74
C ASN A 257 25.98 -13.79 8.83
N LEU A 258 25.08 -14.75 8.59
CA LEU A 258 24.87 -15.90 9.49
C LEU A 258 26.10 -16.83 9.56
N MET A 259 26.87 -16.94 8.48
CA MET A 259 28.11 -17.72 8.40
C MET A 259 29.31 -16.99 9.01
N TYR A 260 29.44 -15.67 8.80
CA TYR A 260 30.57 -14.85 9.25
C TYR A 260 30.50 -14.41 10.72
N ALA A 261 29.33 -14.50 11.37
CA ALA A 261 29.20 -14.32 12.83
C ALA A 261 30.11 -15.25 13.65
N GLN A 262 30.80 -16.21 13.02
CA GLN A 262 31.78 -17.11 13.61
C GLN A 262 33.20 -16.55 13.78
N ASN A 263 33.66 -15.54 13.03
CA ASN A 263 35.11 -15.30 12.89
C ASN A 263 35.62 -14.01 13.55
N THR A 264 35.48 -13.88 14.88
CA THR A 264 36.34 -12.96 15.63
C THR A 264 37.66 -13.60 16.09
N ASN A 265 37.85 -14.92 15.94
CA ASN A 265 39.05 -15.64 16.42
C ASN A 265 39.70 -16.63 15.41
N SER A 266 39.34 -16.62 14.12
CA SER A 266 39.98 -17.49 13.12
C SER A 266 40.82 -16.69 12.13
N ALA A 267 42.09 -17.08 11.99
CA ALA A 267 43.06 -16.48 11.07
C ALA A 267 42.55 -16.45 9.61
N PRO A 268 42.93 -15.42 8.82
CA PRO A 268 42.47 -15.28 7.43
C PRO A 268 43.02 -16.42 6.57
N GLY A 269 42.12 -17.16 5.90
CA GLY A 269 42.52 -18.18 4.90
C GLY A 269 41.75 -19.51 4.91
N ARG A 270 40.84 -19.77 5.86
CA ARG A 270 39.99 -20.97 5.83
C ARG A 270 38.54 -20.61 5.48
N ALA A 271 38.17 -20.81 4.22
CA ALA A 271 36.77 -20.80 3.80
C ALA A 271 36.03 -21.95 4.51
N ALA A 272 35.06 -21.61 5.36
CA ALA A 272 34.24 -22.60 6.06
C ALA A 272 33.28 -23.24 5.05
N ILE A 273 33.61 -24.46 4.60
CA ILE A 273 32.68 -25.31 3.86
C ILE A 273 31.53 -25.70 4.81
N PRO A 274 30.25 -25.71 4.38
CA PRO A 274 29.13 -26.14 5.21
C PRO A 274 29.31 -27.59 5.65
N ALA A 275 29.77 -27.82 6.87
CA ALA A 275 29.69 -29.14 7.50
C ALA A 275 28.28 -29.34 8.09
N PRO A 276 27.67 -30.54 8.01
CA PRO A 276 26.30 -30.83 8.49
C PRO A 276 26.02 -30.46 9.96
N GLY A 277 27.06 -30.26 10.79
CA GLY A 277 26.94 -29.87 12.21
C GLY A 277 26.68 -28.38 12.50
N ASN A 278 26.86 -27.47 11.54
CA ASN A 278 26.72 -26.02 11.78
C ASN A 278 25.27 -25.49 11.63
N THR A 279 24.34 -26.32 11.14
CA THR A 279 22.96 -25.91 10.81
C THR A 279 22.14 -25.49 12.03
N ALA A 280 22.30 -26.16 13.18
CA ALA A 280 21.61 -25.82 14.41
C ALA A 280 22.05 -24.45 14.98
N MET A 281 23.35 -24.14 14.87
CA MET A 281 23.89 -22.85 15.30
C MET A 281 23.40 -21.71 14.39
N TRP A 282 23.42 -21.91 13.07
CA TRP A 282 22.86 -20.94 12.13
C TRP A 282 21.37 -20.68 12.36
N ARG A 283 20.60 -21.72 12.71
CA ARG A 283 19.18 -21.57 13.13
C ARG A 283 19.06 -20.70 14.38
N ALA A 284 19.91 -20.92 15.39
CA ALA A 284 19.89 -20.09 16.61
C ALA A 284 20.21 -18.62 16.29
N THR A 285 21.28 -18.35 15.52
CA THR A 285 21.66 -16.99 15.10
C THR A 285 20.56 -16.31 14.30
N LEU A 286 19.92 -17.03 13.36
CA LEU A 286 18.79 -16.53 12.59
C LEU A 286 17.65 -16.09 13.53
N TRP A 287 17.21 -16.94 14.45
CA TRP A 287 16.08 -16.63 15.33
C TRP A 287 16.38 -15.49 16.30
N THR A 288 17.60 -15.41 16.86
CA THR A 288 18.03 -14.24 17.64
C THR A 288 18.08 -12.97 16.78
N GLY A 289 18.48 -13.07 15.51
CA GLY A 289 18.40 -11.97 14.54
C GLY A 289 16.96 -11.52 14.30
N MET A 290 16.03 -12.48 14.17
CA MET A 290 14.61 -12.21 13.99
C MET A 290 13.98 -11.52 15.21
N GLU A 291 14.35 -11.92 16.44
CA GLU A 291 13.93 -11.22 17.67
C GLU A 291 14.37 -9.75 17.66
N LYS A 292 15.65 -9.49 17.35
CA LYS A 292 16.19 -8.12 17.21
C LYS A 292 15.50 -7.34 16.10
N LEU A 293 15.15 -8.00 14.99
CA LEU A 293 14.39 -7.40 13.90
C LEU A 293 12.99 -6.96 14.38
N MET A 294 12.28 -7.78 15.17
CA MET A 294 10.98 -7.38 15.76
C MET A 294 11.13 -6.16 16.66
N ASP A 295 12.19 -6.10 17.48
CA ASP A 295 12.46 -4.93 18.34
C ASP A 295 12.74 -3.67 17.52
N LYS A 296 13.48 -3.80 16.42
CA LYS A 296 13.74 -2.70 15.49
C LYS A 296 12.45 -2.22 14.81
N ILE A 297 11.60 -3.13 14.35
CA ILE A 297 10.29 -2.79 13.74
C ILE A 297 9.43 -2.05 14.76
N TYR A 298 9.34 -2.54 16.00
CA TYR A 298 8.63 -1.87 17.08
C TYR A 298 9.18 -0.46 17.36
N SER A 299 10.50 -0.32 17.44
CA SER A 299 11.17 0.98 17.65
C SER A 299 10.82 1.98 16.54
N CYS A 300 10.89 1.57 15.27
CA CYS A 300 10.54 2.41 14.13
C CYS A 300 9.04 2.79 14.12
N CYS A 301 8.15 1.84 14.43
CA CYS A 301 6.72 2.13 14.61
C CYS A 301 6.48 3.15 15.72
N GLY A 302 7.18 3.03 16.85
CA GLY A 302 7.13 3.99 17.95
C GLY A 302 7.60 5.38 17.55
N LYS A 303 8.69 5.48 16.76
CA LYS A 303 9.17 6.75 16.21
C LYS A 303 8.13 7.39 15.28
N VAL A 304 7.57 6.64 14.34
CA VAL A 304 6.52 7.16 13.44
C VAL A 304 5.28 7.58 14.21
N HIS A 305 4.84 6.78 15.18
CA HIS A 305 3.72 7.13 16.07
C HIS A 305 4.00 8.42 16.86
N HIS A 306 5.21 8.62 17.37
CA HIS A 306 5.58 9.83 18.10
C HIS A 306 5.51 11.07 17.20
N VAL A 307 6.08 11.03 15.99
CA VAL A 307 5.97 12.14 15.02
C VAL A 307 4.51 12.43 14.69
N LEU A 308 3.72 11.39 14.40
CA LEU A 308 2.29 11.53 14.10
C LEU A 308 1.50 12.17 15.25
N LYS A 309 1.80 11.78 16.49
CA LYS A 309 1.20 12.35 17.70
C LYS A 309 1.54 13.83 17.87
N VAL A 310 2.76 14.26 17.51
CA VAL A 310 3.12 15.68 17.58
C VAL A 310 2.46 16.47 16.45
N LEU A 311 2.52 15.98 15.21
CA LEU A 311 1.92 16.62 14.05
C LEU A 311 0.39 16.79 14.20
N SER A 312 -0.29 15.79 14.77
CA SER A 312 -1.74 15.83 14.99
C SER A 312 -2.18 16.81 16.09
N LYS A 313 -1.29 17.15 17.03
CA LYS A 313 -1.57 18.08 18.14
C LYS A 313 -1.11 19.50 17.88
N LYS A 314 -0.04 19.69 17.10
CA LYS A 314 0.53 21.02 16.85
C LYS A 314 -0.32 21.79 15.84
N ARG A 315 -0.61 23.05 16.17
CA ARG A 315 -1.25 24.02 15.29
C ARG A 315 -0.29 25.18 15.08
N ASP A 316 -0.31 25.74 13.88
CA ASP A 316 0.39 26.99 13.60
C ASP A 316 -0.17 28.13 14.45
N PRO A 317 0.65 28.92 15.17
CA PRO A 317 0.15 29.98 16.06
C PRO A 317 -0.60 31.12 15.35
N VAL A 318 -0.38 31.30 14.05
CA VAL A 318 -0.95 32.43 13.28
C VAL A 318 -2.19 31.97 12.51
N THR A 319 -2.07 30.91 11.72
CA THR A 319 -3.15 30.39 10.86
C THR A 319 -4.08 29.42 11.58
N HIS A 320 -3.71 28.94 12.77
CA HIS A 320 -4.39 27.88 13.52
C HIS A 320 -4.54 26.54 12.77
N VAL A 321 -3.91 26.39 11.59
CA VAL A 321 -3.95 25.16 10.79
C VAL A 321 -3.12 24.05 11.47
N CYS A 322 -3.63 22.83 11.41
CA CYS A 322 -2.91 21.65 11.89
C CYS A 322 -1.76 21.26 10.96
N PHE A 323 -0.61 20.94 11.53
CA PHE A 323 0.54 20.46 10.76
C PHE A 323 0.19 19.20 9.94
N MET A 324 -0.64 18.30 10.47
CA MET A 324 -1.15 17.16 9.68
C MET A 324 -1.99 17.61 8.48
N GLN A 325 -2.86 18.61 8.65
CA GLN A 325 -3.70 19.09 7.55
C GLN A 325 -2.84 19.71 6.45
N GLU A 326 -1.79 20.45 6.83
CA GLU A 326 -0.85 21.04 5.87
C GLU A 326 -0.11 19.97 5.06
N ILE A 327 0.43 18.94 5.72
CA ILE A 327 1.10 17.81 5.03
C ILE A 327 0.14 17.11 4.04
N LEU A 328 -1.16 17.08 4.35
CA LEU A 328 -2.18 16.43 3.51
C LEU A 328 -2.74 17.33 2.40
N LYS A 329 -2.46 18.64 2.38
CA LYS A 329 -2.95 19.57 1.34
C LYS A 329 -2.43 19.19 -0.04
N GLU A 330 -1.16 18.80 -0.14
CA GLU A 330 -0.53 18.45 -1.41
C GLU A 330 -0.60 16.95 -1.73
N ASN A 331 -0.56 16.08 -0.71
CA ASN A 331 -0.58 14.64 -0.89
C ASN A 331 -1.53 13.95 0.11
N LYS A 332 -2.68 13.49 -0.40
CA LYS A 332 -3.70 12.78 0.40
C LYS A 332 -3.20 11.46 1.01
N LYS A 333 -2.10 10.88 0.49
CA LYS A 333 -1.46 9.66 1.02
C LYS A 333 -0.01 9.94 1.42
N SER A 334 0.18 10.71 2.48
CA SER A 334 1.52 10.93 3.06
C SER A 334 2.18 9.61 3.47
N GLY A 335 3.51 9.52 3.34
CA GLY A 335 4.30 8.37 3.74
C GLY A 335 4.12 7.99 5.21
N ILE A 336 3.83 8.98 6.07
CA ILE A 336 3.61 8.73 7.50
C ILE A 336 2.37 7.86 7.77
N LEU A 337 1.31 8.02 6.98
CA LEU A 337 0.06 7.26 7.13
C LEU A 337 0.13 5.88 6.48
N THR A 338 0.94 5.73 5.42
CA THR A 338 1.13 4.47 4.68
C THR A 338 2.27 3.61 5.22
N PHE A 339 2.94 4.05 6.30
CA PHE A 339 4.13 3.39 6.84
C PHE A 339 3.91 1.93 7.24
N TRP A 340 2.81 1.61 7.93
CA TRP A 340 2.50 0.24 8.35
C TRP A 340 2.29 -0.70 7.17
N GLU A 341 1.52 -0.26 6.18
CA GLU A 341 1.28 -0.99 4.93
C GLU A 341 2.59 -1.23 4.17
N SER A 342 3.43 -0.20 4.07
CA SER A 342 4.74 -0.31 3.42
C SER A 342 5.67 -1.32 4.09
N ILE A 343 5.74 -1.36 5.42
CA ILE A 343 6.59 -2.32 6.15
C ILE A 343 6.11 -3.75 5.97
N THR A 344 4.80 -3.98 6.09
CA THR A 344 4.22 -5.32 6.00
C THR A 344 4.32 -5.89 4.59
N ILE A 345 4.23 -5.04 3.55
CA ILE A 345 4.58 -5.42 2.17
C ILE A 345 6.08 -5.74 2.07
N THR A 346 6.96 -4.88 2.60
CA THR A 346 8.41 -5.10 2.56
C THR A 346 8.81 -6.41 3.25
N LEU A 347 8.22 -6.73 4.41
CA LEU A 347 8.44 -7.99 5.12
C LEU A 347 8.05 -9.18 4.25
N ARG A 348 6.89 -9.12 3.60
CA ARG A 348 6.40 -10.18 2.71
C ARG A 348 7.37 -10.43 1.55
N GLU A 349 7.76 -9.35 0.86
CA GLU A 349 8.64 -9.41 -0.31
C GLU A 349 10.04 -9.92 0.06
N GLU A 350 10.65 -9.37 1.10
CA GLU A 350 11.99 -9.76 1.53
C GLU A 350 12.02 -11.20 2.09
N PHE A 351 11.03 -11.61 2.88
CA PHE A 351 11.00 -12.97 3.42
C PHE A 351 10.77 -13.99 2.32
N THR A 352 9.83 -13.72 1.41
CA THR A 352 9.55 -14.59 0.27
C THR A 352 10.75 -14.67 -0.67
N GLY A 353 11.35 -13.52 -1.00
CA GLY A 353 12.54 -13.44 -1.85
C GLY A 353 13.76 -14.13 -1.25
N ALA A 354 13.99 -13.98 0.06
CA ALA A 354 15.08 -14.66 0.76
C ALA A 354 14.86 -16.18 0.83
N ALA A 355 13.63 -16.63 1.09
CA ALA A 355 13.29 -18.05 1.10
C ALA A 355 13.42 -18.70 -0.30
N GLN A 356 13.13 -17.96 -1.38
CA GLN A 356 13.34 -18.46 -2.74
C GLN A 356 14.83 -18.60 -3.09
N LYS A 357 15.68 -17.68 -2.60
CA LYS A 357 17.13 -17.72 -2.83
C LYS A 357 17.86 -18.74 -1.94
N SER A 358 17.27 -19.10 -0.79
CA SER A 358 17.92 -19.91 0.24
C SER A 358 17.07 -21.11 0.67
N PRO A 359 17.48 -22.35 0.34
CA PRO A 359 16.78 -23.54 0.83
C PRO A 359 16.85 -23.65 2.36
N PHE A 360 17.92 -23.15 2.99
CA PHE A 360 18.06 -23.10 4.45
C PHE A 360 16.97 -22.23 5.10
N LEU A 361 16.78 -21.00 4.61
CA LEU A 361 15.75 -20.09 5.13
C LEU A 361 14.36 -20.62 4.84
N LYS A 362 14.14 -21.17 3.64
CA LYS A 362 12.87 -21.82 3.28
C LYS A 362 12.52 -22.93 4.27
N GLN A 363 13.47 -23.82 4.56
CA GLN A 363 13.25 -24.89 5.53
C GLN A 363 13.02 -24.37 6.95
N ALA A 364 13.73 -23.31 7.36
CA ALA A 364 13.55 -22.69 8.67
C ALA A 364 12.16 -22.05 8.81
N PHE A 365 11.73 -21.24 7.85
CA PHE A 365 10.43 -20.54 7.90
C PHE A 365 9.24 -21.47 7.72
N GLU A 366 9.30 -22.42 6.79
CA GLU A 366 8.21 -23.38 6.57
C GLU A 366 8.18 -24.51 7.62
N GLY A 367 9.33 -24.87 8.20
CA GLY A 367 9.45 -25.96 9.16
C GLY A 367 9.19 -25.51 10.60
N GLU A 368 9.64 -24.30 10.96
CA GLU A 368 9.51 -23.72 12.29
C GLU A 368 8.58 -22.48 12.28
N TYR A 369 7.63 -22.45 11.34
CA TYR A 369 6.60 -21.40 11.23
C TYR A 369 5.95 -20.99 12.58
N PRO A 370 5.59 -21.92 13.50
CA PRO A 370 5.03 -21.55 14.80
C PRO A 370 5.93 -20.62 15.63
N LYS A 371 7.26 -20.74 15.52
CA LYS A 371 8.20 -19.81 16.19
C LYS A 371 8.14 -18.42 15.57
N LEU A 372 8.07 -18.35 14.23
CA LEU A 372 7.95 -17.08 13.52
C LEU A 372 6.62 -16.39 13.86
N LEU A 373 5.53 -17.15 13.88
CA LEU A 373 4.21 -16.65 14.27
C LEU A 373 4.21 -16.13 15.71
N ARG A 374 4.89 -16.81 16.64
CA ARG A 374 5.04 -16.33 18.02
C ARG A 374 5.73 -14.96 18.08
N LEU A 375 6.83 -14.76 17.33
CA LEU A 375 7.51 -13.46 17.26
C LEU A 375 6.59 -12.35 16.71
N TYR A 376 5.77 -12.67 15.72
CA TYR A 376 4.78 -11.75 15.15
C TYR A 376 3.67 -11.41 16.15
N ASN A 377 3.16 -12.40 16.90
CA ASN A 377 2.16 -12.19 17.93
C ASN A 377 2.69 -11.35 19.11
N GLU A 378 3.94 -11.59 19.53
CA GLU A 378 4.62 -10.80 20.55
C GLU A 378 4.84 -9.35 20.09
N LEU A 379 5.28 -9.16 18.83
CA LEU A 379 5.38 -7.83 18.23
C LEU A 379 4.01 -7.14 18.21
N TRP A 380 2.96 -7.82 17.73
CA TRP A 380 1.63 -7.26 17.65
C TRP A 380 1.09 -6.85 19.02
N THR A 381 1.23 -7.70 20.04
CA THR A 381 0.84 -7.40 21.42
C THR A 381 1.49 -6.11 21.92
N ARG A 382 2.76 -5.88 21.59
CA ARG A 382 3.45 -4.61 21.90
C ARG A 382 2.92 -3.43 21.09
N LEU A 383 2.59 -3.63 19.82
CA LEU A 383 2.06 -2.59 18.93
C LEU A 383 0.61 -2.17 19.26
N GLN A 384 -0.17 -3.01 19.95
CA GLN A 384 -1.54 -2.69 20.37
C GLN A 384 -1.64 -1.42 21.21
N GLN A 385 -0.58 -1.04 21.94
CA GLN A 385 -0.56 0.22 22.68
C GLN A 385 -0.70 1.46 21.77
N PHE A 386 -0.29 1.36 20.49
CA PHE A 386 -0.41 2.41 19.49
C PHE A 386 -1.80 2.46 18.83
N VAL A 387 -2.60 1.39 18.99
CA VAL A 387 -4.01 1.35 18.56
C VAL A 387 -4.87 2.17 19.52
N ASN A 388 -4.68 1.99 20.84
CA ASN A 388 -5.52 2.59 21.87
C ASN A 388 -5.20 4.07 22.17
N THR A 389 -4.03 4.58 21.74
CA THR A 389 -3.66 5.99 21.91
C THR A 389 -4.38 6.94 20.94
N GLY A 390 -5.18 6.39 20.00
CA GLY A 390 -6.07 7.13 19.11
C GLY A 390 -7.50 7.34 19.66
N ASN A 391 -7.81 6.98 20.91
CA ASN A 391 -9.14 7.24 21.46
C ASN A 391 -9.34 8.70 21.89
N PRO A 392 -10.55 9.27 21.69
CA PRO A 392 -10.79 10.70 21.64
C PRO A 392 -10.78 11.29 23.03
N SER A 393 -9.83 12.18 23.30
CA SER A 393 -10.22 13.33 24.10
C SER A 393 -11.12 14.16 23.20
N ASN A 394 -12.44 14.00 23.33
CA ASN A 394 -13.44 14.85 22.70
C ASN A 394 -13.22 16.31 23.14
N VAL A 395 -12.29 16.99 22.48
CA VAL A 395 -12.15 18.44 22.57
C VAL A 395 -12.89 18.99 21.36
N TYR A 396 -14.19 19.17 21.53
CA TYR A 396 -15.01 19.91 20.59
C TYR A 396 -14.58 21.38 20.60
N THR A 397 -13.60 21.73 19.79
CA THR A 397 -13.26 23.14 19.51
C THR A 397 -13.51 23.42 18.03
N GLY A 398 -14.70 23.93 17.70
CA GLY A 398 -14.90 24.68 16.46
C GLY A 398 -15.46 23.92 15.24
N GLY A 399 -16.48 23.08 15.40
CA GLY A 399 -17.42 22.76 14.31
C GLY A 399 -16.93 21.86 13.15
N VAL A 400 -15.69 21.36 13.19
CA VAL A 400 -15.18 20.34 12.26
C VAL A 400 -14.76 19.13 13.08
N ALA A 401 -15.25 17.93 12.73
CA ALA A 401 -14.81 16.70 13.38
C ALA A 401 -13.28 16.58 13.25
N ASP A 402 -12.56 16.57 14.37
CA ASP A 402 -11.11 16.43 14.37
C ASP A 402 -10.76 15.02 13.88
N VAL A 403 -10.17 14.93 12.67
CA VAL A 403 -9.70 13.66 12.11
C VAL A 403 -8.56 13.13 12.99
N VAL A 404 -8.77 11.99 13.64
CA VAL A 404 -7.79 11.40 14.55
C VAL A 404 -6.77 10.59 13.77
N TYR A 405 -5.60 11.17 13.52
CA TYR A 405 -4.51 10.48 12.82
C TYR A 405 -3.78 9.50 13.76
N GLY A 406 -3.88 8.20 13.48
CA GLY A 406 -3.15 7.12 14.14
C GLY A 406 -2.25 6.32 13.18
N LEU A 407 -1.30 5.56 13.73
CA LEU A 407 -0.39 4.69 12.94
C LEU A 407 -1.17 3.70 12.06
N PHE A 408 -2.35 3.29 12.52
CA PHE A 408 -3.25 2.36 11.83
C PHE A 408 -4.50 3.04 11.27
N HIS A 409 -4.49 4.36 11.07
CA HIS A 409 -5.65 5.15 10.62
C HIS A 409 -6.32 4.59 9.36
N LEU A 410 -5.53 4.09 8.40
CA LEU A 410 -6.04 3.53 7.15
C LEU A 410 -6.88 2.25 7.33
N TYR A 411 -6.90 1.67 8.54
CA TYR A 411 -7.57 0.41 8.85
C TYR A 411 -8.81 0.57 9.73
N GLN A 412 -9.20 1.81 10.07
CA GLN A 412 -10.40 2.05 10.90
C GLN A 412 -11.71 1.75 10.15
N ASP A 413 -11.73 1.93 8.82
CA ASP A 413 -12.92 1.72 7.98
C ASP A 413 -12.86 0.41 7.15
N THR A 414 -11.76 -0.35 7.23
CA THR A 414 -11.60 -1.61 6.50
C THR A 414 -12.03 -2.80 7.33
N HIS A 415 -12.70 -3.79 6.73
CA HIS A 415 -13.01 -5.08 7.38
C HIS A 415 -11.77 -5.88 7.81
N THR A 416 -10.58 -5.49 7.36
CA THR A 416 -9.32 -6.18 7.63
C THR A 416 -8.58 -5.47 8.76
N SER A 417 -8.22 -6.19 9.82
CA SER A 417 -7.47 -5.60 10.92
C SER A 417 -5.99 -5.39 10.53
N PRO A 418 -5.27 -4.44 11.17
CA PRO A 418 -3.83 -4.29 10.93
C PRO A 418 -3.02 -5.52 11.37
N GLU A 419 -3.57 -6.33 12.30
CA GLU A 419 -3.03 -7.64 12.69
C GLU A 419 -3.08 -8.62 11.51
N ASP A 420 -4.23 -8.70 10.85
CA ASP A 420 -4.43 -9.59 9.71
C ASP A 420 -3.45 -9.23 8.58
N PHE A 421 -3.19 -7.94 8.35
CA PHE A 421 -2.25 -7.51 7.32
C PHE A 421 -0.80 -7.95 7.63
N LEU A 422 -0.41 -7.92 8.91
CA LEU A 422 0.86 -8.46 9.38
C LEU A 422 0.90 -9.99 9.24
N LYS A 423 -0.11 -10.72 9.70
CA LYS A 423 -0.18 -12.20 9.57
C LYS A 423 -0.21 -12.65 8.12
N ASN A 424 -0.91 -11.92 7.24
CA ASN A 424 -0.99 -12.19 5.80
C ASN A 424 0.37 -12.09 5.11
N SER A 425 1.35 -11.34 5.66
CA SER A 425 2.73 -11.34 5.15
C SER A 425 3.41 -12.71 5.25
N LEU A 426 2.90 -13.61 6.10
CA LEU A 426 3.42 -14.96 6.31
C LEU A 426 2.57 -16.08 5.69
N SER A 427 1.47 -15.74 4.99
CA SER A 427 0.50 -16.72 4.46
C SER A 427 1.12 -17.82 3.60
N GLY A 428 2.15 -17.51 2.80
CA GLY A 428 2.88 -18.51 2.01
C GLY A 428 3.56 -19.57 2.88
N PHE A 429 4.18 -19.17 3.99
CA PHE A 429 4.85 -20.07 4.92
C PHE A 429 3.85 -20.86 5.77
N GLU A 430 2.74 -20.24 6.15
CA GLU A 430 1.64 -20.92 6.86
C GLU A 430 1.08 -22.08 6.04
N ASN A 431 0.74 -21.82 4.77
CA ASN A 431 0.22 -22.84 3.86
C ASN A 431 1.20 -24.01 3.67
N ALA A 432 2.49 -23.70 3.51
CA ALA A 432 3.53 -24.72 3.40
C ALA A 432 3.69 -25.54 4.70
N TYR A 433 3.63 -24.88 5.86
CA TYR A 433 3.66 -25.55 7.16
C TYR A 433 2.44 -26.45 7.35
N LEU A 434 1.23 -25.97 7.04
CA LEU A 434 -0.02 -26.74 7.16
C LEU A 434 -0.03 -27.95 6.22
N SER A 435 0.48 -27.81 4.99
CA SER A 435 0.64 -28.93 4.07
C SER A 435 1.59 -29.99 4.63
N ARG A 436 2.74 -29.56 5.21
CA ARG A 436 3.69 -30.49 5.84
C ARG A 436 3.13 -31.12 7.12
N SER A 437 2.38 -30.37 7.92
CA SER A 437 1.70 -30.87 9.12
C SER A 437 0.72 -31.99 8.74
N LEU A 438 -0.08 -31.80 7.69
CA LEU A 438 -0.97 -32.83 7.17
C LEU A 438 -0.20 -34.07 6.71
N SER A 439 0.90 -33.91 5.96
CA SER A 439 1.76 -35.04 5.57
C SER A 439 2.30 -35.79 6.78
N ARG A 440 2.86 -35.08 7.78
CA ARG A 440 3.38 -35.71 9.01
C ARG A 440 2.29 -36.46 9.78
N LEU A 441 1.05 -35.99 9.76
CA LEU A 441 -0.08 -36.68 10.37
C LEU A 441 -0.54 -37.91 9.58
N PHE A 442 -0.44 -37.86 8.24
CA PHE A 442 -0.82 -38.96 7.36
C PHE A 442 0.25 -40.04 7.26
N ASP A 443 1.53 -39.71 7.37
CA ASP A 443 2.64 -40.67 7.22
C ASP A 443 2.54 -41.87 8.19
N PRO A 444 2.27 -41.70 9.50
CA PRO A 444 2.03 -42.81 10.40
C PRO A 444 0.82 -43.67 10.00
N ILE A 445 -0.26 -43.06 9.49
CA ILE A 445 -1.43 -43.82 9.03
C ILE A 445 -1.07 -44.65 7.80
N ASN A 446 -0.40 -44.06 6.82
CA ASN A 446 -0.02 -44.76 5.60
C ASN A 446 0.99 -45.89 5.85
N LEU A 447 1.83 -45.74 6.89
CA LEU A 447 2.76 -46.79 7.31
C LEU A 447 2.02 -47.97 7.98
N VAL A 448 1.00 -47.67 8.78
CA VAL A 448 0.17 -48.67 9.47
C VAL A 448 -0.85 -49.33 8.53
N PHE A 449 -1.32 -48.62 7.50
CA PHE A 449 -2.27 -49.09 6.49
C PHE A 449 -1.65 -49.03 5.08
N PRO A 450 -0.64 -49.88 4.78
CA PRO A 450 -0.09 -49.97 3.43
C PRO A 450 -1.15 -50.43 2.43
N ALA A 451 -0.93 -50.17 1.14
CA ALA A 451 -1.85 -50.56 0.08
C ALA A 451 -2.07 -52.08 0.09
N GLY A 452 -3.31 -52.51 0.38
CA GLY A 452 -3.67 -53.94 0.50
C GLY A 452 -3.49 -54.54 1.89
N ALA A 453 -3.29 -53.73 2.94
CA ALA A 453 -3.24 -54.21 4.32
C ALA A 453 -4.51 -55.03 4.66
N GLN A 454 -4.30 -56.23 5.20
CA GLN A 454 -5.37 -57.13 5.65
C GLN A 454 -5.38 -57.31 7.17
N ALA A 455 -4.29 -56.95 7.83
CA ALA A 455 -4.13 -57.05 9.28
C ALA A 455 -4.52 -55.73 9.95
N PRO A 456 -5.18 -55.78 11.11
CA PRO A 456 -5.41 -54.59 11.92
C PRO A 456 -4.08 -54.05 12.49
N PRO A 457 -3.99 -52.75 12.79
CA PRO A 457 -2.83 -52.13 13.45
C PRO A 457 -2.45 -52.82 14.75
N SER A 458 -1.26 -52.59 15.28
CA SER A 458 -0.90 -52.93 16.66
C SER A 458 -1.20 -51.77 17.61
N ARG A 459 -1.27 -52.06 18.91
CA ARG A 459 -1.46 -51.04 19.94
C ARG A 459 -0.36 -49.97 19.94
N ASP A 460 0.89 -50.38 19.73
CA ASP A 460 2.03 -49.47 19.68
C ASP A 460 1.98 -48.54 18.46
N GLU A 461 1.48 -49.04 17.33
CA GLU A 461 1.25 -48.26 16.12
C GLU A 461 0.15 -47.20 16.31
N VAL A 462 -0.96 -47.55 16.95
CA VAL A 462 -2.03 -46.59 17.32
C VAL A 462 -1.47 -45.53 18.27
N ALA A 463 -0.69 -45.93 19.29
CA ALA A 463 -0.03 -45.00 20.19
C ALA A 463 0.95 -44.06 19.45
N GLY A 464 1.63 -44.54 18.41
CA GLY A 464 2.47 -43.74 17.51
C GLY A 464 1.69 -42.66 16.76
N ILE A 465 0.51 -42.98 16.21
CA ILE A 465 -0.36 -42.00 15.55
C ILE A 465 -0.84 -40.94 16.54
N VAL A 466 -1.32 -41.37 17.72
CA VAL A 466 -1.78 -40.48 18.80
C VAL A 466 -0.66 -39.53 19.25
N LYS A 467 0.57 -40.03 19.38
CA LYS A 467 1.74 -39.22 19.76
C LYS A 467 2.03 -38.14 18.71
N THR A 468 1.89 -38.45 17.43
CA THR A 468 2.06 -37.48 16.33
C THR A 468 0.96 -36.41 16.39
N ILE A 469 -0.31 -36.80 16.60
CA ILE A 469 -1.42 -35.87 16.82
C ILE A 469 -1.14 -34.93 18.00
N ALA A 470 -0.72 -35.49 19.15
CA ALA A 470 -0.39 -34.70 20.33
C ALA A 470 0.75 -33.70 20.08
N SER A 471 1.78 -34.13 19.33
CA SER A 471 2.92 -33.28 18.98
C SER A 471 2.50 -32.10 18.09
N GLU A 472 1.74 -32.34 17.02
CA GLU A 472 1.29 -31.26 16.12
C GLU A 472 0.36 -30.28 16.84
N LEU A 473 -0.56 -30.78 17.67
CA LEU A 473 -1.45 -29.97 18.48
C LEU A 473 -0.68 -29.09 19.48
N ASN A 474 0.30 -29.65 20.20
CA ASN A 474 1.12 -28.87 21.14
C ASN A 474 1.92 -27.77 20.45
N VAL A 475 2.49 -28.07 19.28
CA VAL A 475 3.27 -27.09 18.51
C VAL A 475 2.39 -25.96 17.97
N ALA A 476 1.14 -26.26 17.58
CA ALA A 476 0.17 -25.29 17.08
C ALA A 476 -0.40 -24.36 18.18
N ASN A 477 -0.32 -24.77 19.45
CA ASN A 477 -0.91 -24.07 20.60
C ASN A 477 -0.23 -22.73 20.96
N VAL A 478 0.64 -22.22 20.09
CA VAL A 478 1.23 -20.87 20.20
C VAL A 478 0.28 -19.77 19.72
N ASP A 479 -0.71 -20.12 18.90
CA ASP A 479 -1.67 -19.18 18.32
C ASP A 479 -3.04 -19.83 18.10
N ALA A 480 -4.11 -19.07 18.35
CA ALA A 480 -5.48 -19.58 18.25
C ALA A 480 -5.89 -19.92 16.82
N SER A 481 -5.48 -19.11 15.84
CA SER A 481 -5.82 -19.34 14.43
C SER A 481 -5.07 -20.55 13.87
N LEU A 482 -3.78 -20.68 14.19
CA LEU A 482 -2.99 -21.85 13.81
C LEU A 482 -3.52 -23.13 14.46
N SER A 483 -3.91 -23.07 15.74
CA SER A 483 -4.54 -24.20 16.44
C SER A 483 -5.81 -24.68 15.73
N VAL A 484 -6.65 -23.77 15.24
CA VAL A 484 -7.84 -24.11 14.46
C VAL A 484 -7.44 -24.77 13.13
N SER A 485 -6.47 -24.21 12.41
CA SER A 485 -6.00 -24.78 11.13
C SER A 485 -5.40 -26.18 11.30
N VAL A 486 -4.56 -26.40 12.31
CA VAL A 486 -3.98 -27.72 12.61
C VAL A 486 -5.05 -28.70 13.13
N SER A 487 -6.04 -28.24 13.90
CA SER A 487 -7.14 -29.11 14.33
C SER A 487 -7.95 -29.67 13.16
N ARG A 488 -8.11 -28.92 12.06
CA ARG A 488 -8.73 -29.42 10.82
C ARG A 488 -7.87 -30.46 10.11
N ASN A 489 -6.54 -30.36 10.21
CA ASN A 489 -5.66 -31.42 9.71
C ASN A 489 -5.79 -32.69 10.56
N VAL A 490 -5.89 -32.54 11.89
CA VAL A 490 -6.15 -33.66 12.81
C VAL A 490 -7.52 -34.29 12.55
N GLU A 491 -8.56 -33.51 12.32
CA GLU A 491 -9.89 -33.98 11.92
C GLU A 491 -9.81 -34.89 10.68
N LYS A 492 -9.16 -34.41 9.59
CA LYS A 492 -8.92 -35.20 8.38
C LYS A 492 -8.11 -36.47 8.63
N THR A 493 -7.18 -36.41 9.58
CA THR A 493 -6.33 -37.54 9.98
C THR A 493 -7.14 -38.62 10.68
N ILE A 494 -8.01 -38.22 11.61
CA ILE A 494 -8.94 -39.14 12.28
C ILE A 494 -9.93 -39.72 11.26
N GLN A 495 -10.49 -38.90 10.35
CA GLN A 495 -11.38 -39.38 9.29
C GLN A 495 -10.69 -40.41 8.37
N LEU A 496 -9.44 -40.16 7.98
CA LEU A 496 -8.65 -41.12 7.19
C LEU A 496 -8.42 -42.43 7.95
N TYR A 497 -8.06 -42.34 9.23
CA TYR A 497 -7.90 -43.52 10.09
C TYR A 497 -9.20 -44.31 10.24
N THR A 498 -10.34 -43.64 10.45
CA THR A 498 -11.68 -44.23 10.54
C THR A 498 -12.03 -44.94 9.24
N ALA A 499 -11.87 -44.28 8.08
CA ALA A 499 -12.18 -44.87 6.77
C ALA A 499 -11.29 -46.09 6.44
N LYS A 500 -10.01 -46.06 6.81
CA LYS A 500 -9.10 -47.19 6.64
C LYS A 500 -9.44 -48.36 7.55
N SER A 501 -9.87 -48.08 8.78
CA SER A 501 -10.31 -49.10 9.74
C SER A 501 -11.62 -49.75 9.31
N GLU A 502 -12.56 -48.97 8.75
CA GLU A 502 -13.82 -49.48 8.19
C GLU A 502 -13.57 -50.49 7.06
N GLN A 503 -12.59 -50.22 6.18
CA GLN A 503 -12.21 -51.14 5.09
C GLN A 503 -11.68 -52.49 5.59
N LEU A 504 -11.22 -52.59 6.83
CA LEU A 504 -10.73 -53.85 7.42
C LEU A 504 -11.83 -54.68 8.08
N LEU A 505 -13.01 -54.11 8.34
CA LEU A 505 -14.11 -54.79 8.99
C LEU A 505 -14.63 -55.93 8.10
N VAL A 506 -14.84 -57.08 8.72
CA VAL A 506 -15.42 -58.26 8.06
C VAL A 506 -16.93 -58.23 8.24
N THR A 507 -17.68 -58.21 7.13
CA THR A 507 -19.15 -58.12 7.13
C THR A 507 -19.85 -59.43 6.76
N SER A 508 -19.12 -60.53 6.64
CA SER A 508 -19.68 -61.86 6.36
C SER A 508 -20.44 -62.42 7.57
N ALA A 509 -21.33 -63.40 7.35
CA ALA A 509 -22.22 -63.91 8.38
C ALA A 509 -21.48 -64.52 9.60
N ASP A 510 -20.32 -65.13 9.37
CA ASP A 510 -19.42 -65.68 10.38
C ASP A 510 -18.86 -64.61 11.34
N ALA A 511 -18.86 -63.33 10.96
CA ALA A 511 -18.45 -62.23 11.84
C ALA A 511 -19.47 -61.91 12.95
N TYR A 512 -20.73 -62.34 12.77
CA TYR A 512 -21.85 -61.95 13.63
C TYR A 512 -22.65 -63.12 14.20
N GLN A 513 -22.40 -64.35 13.75
CA GLN A 513 -23.03 -65.56 14.28
C GLN A 513 -22.48 -65.91 15.66
N VAL A 514 -23.35 -66.08 16.65
CA VAL A 514 -22.95 -66.42 18.01
C VAL A 514 -23.02 -67.94 18.19
N GLU A 515 -21.96 -68.62 17.75
CA GLU A 515 -21.77 -70.06 17.96
C GLU A 515 -20.93 -70.34 19.23
N MET A 516 -20.68 -71.62 19.52
CA MET A 516 -19.88 -72.01 20.69
C MET A 516 -18.40 -71.60 20.57
N ASP A 517 -17.86 -71.54 19.35
CA ASP A 517 -16.48 -71.13 19.10
C ASP A 517 -16.44 -69.72 18.48
N ILE A 518 -15.42 -68.94 18.84
CA ILE A 518 -15.21 -67.59 18.31
C ILE A 518 -14.61 -67.72 16.91
N SER A 519 -15.25 -67.10 15.92
CA SER A 519 -14.73 -67.11 14.54
C SER A 519 -13.51 -66.19 14.38
N GLY A 520 -12.66 -66.48 13.39
CA GLY A 520 -11.55 -65.58 13.04
C GLY A 520 -12.02 -64.19 12.61
N ALA A 521 -13.22 -64.09 12.03
CA ALA A 521 -13.85 -62.83 11.67
C ALA A 521 -14.29 -62.01 12.90
N GLN A 522 -14.84 -62.67 13.93
CA GLN A 522 -15.18 -62.04 15.21
C GLN A 522 -13.94 -61.53 15.94
N GLN A 523 -12.88 -62.33 15.97
CA GLN A 523 -11.61 -61.94 16.58
C GLN A 523 -10.96 -60.76 15.83
N LYS A 524 -11.05 -60.73 14.50
CA LYS A 524 -10.53 -59.60 13.70
C LYS A 524 -11.34 -58.33 13.96
N ASN A 525 -12.67 -58.40 13.95
CA ASN A 525 -13.53 -57.24 14.21
C ASN A 525 -13.37 -56.69 15.64
N SER A 526 -13.22 -57.55 16.65
CA SER A 526 -13.00 -57.10 18.02
C SER A 526 -11.70 -56.32 18.18
N VAL A 527 -10.63 -56.78 17.52
CA VAL A 527 -9.33 -56.12 17.50
C VAL A 527 -9.43 -54.73 16.84
N ILE A 528 -10.13 -54.61 15.72
CA ILE A 528 -10.38 -53.33 15.04
C ILE A 528 -11.19 -52.36 15.93
N VAL A 529 -12.27 -52.85 16.54
CA VAL A 529 -13.11 -52.04 17.44
C VAL A 529 -12.32 -51.54 18.65
N ASN A 530 -11.46 -52.38 19.22
CA ASN A 530 -10.61 -51.99 20.35
C ASN A 530 -9.62 -50.89 19.96
N MET A 531 -9.06 -50.93 18.75
CA MET A 531 -8.12 -49.90 18.26
C MET A 531 -8.81 -48.58 17.95
N LEU A 532 -10.01 -48.63 17.37
CA LEU A 532 -10.85 -47.45 17.22
C LEU A 532 -11.11 -46.83 18.60
N TYR A 533 -11.54 -47.64 19.57
CA TYR A 533 -11.84 -47.15 20.91
C TYR A 533 -10.61 -46.58 21.63
N GLU A 534 -9.44 -47.21 21.49
CA GLU A 534 -8.18 -46.69 22.03
C GLU A 534 -7.78 -45.34 21.42
N MET A 535 -7.89 -45.20 20.10
CA MET A 535 -7.68 -43.91 19.41
C MET A 535 -8.63 -42.83 19.95
N HIS A 536 -9.92 -43.17 20.13
CA HIS A 536 -10.91 -42.26 20.66
C HIS A 536 -10.58 -41.80 22.08
N GLN A 537 -10.30 -42.74 22.99
CA GLN A 537 -9.95 -42.43 24.38
C GLN A 537 -8.69 -41.58 24.48
N ALA A 538 -7.64 -41.95 23.75
CA ALA A 538 -6.36 -41.26 23.81
C ALA A 538 -6.46 -39.83 23.25
N THR A 539 -7.17 -39.64 22.14
CA THR A 539 -7.40 -38.32 21.54
C THR A 539 -8.31 -37.45 22.43
N THR A 540 -9.35 -38.02 23.03
CA THR A 540 -10.21 -37.31 24.00
C THR A 540 -9.41 -36.83 25.21
N LYS A 541 -8.50 -37.67 25.71
CA LYS A 541 -7.58 -37.30 26.80
C LYS A 541 -6.65 -36.15 26.43
N ILE A 542 -6.12 -36.14 25.20
CA ILE A 542 -5.32 -35.01 24.68
C ILE A 542 -6.15 -33.72 24.69
N LEU A 543 -7.39 -33.78 24.24
CA LEU A 543 -8.29 -32.62 24.17
C LEU A 543 -8.67 -32.07 25.55
N GLY A 544 -8.72 -32.93 26.57
CA GLY A 544 -8.91 -32.56 27.97
C GLY A 544 -7.66 -31.92 28.60
N ASN A 545 -6.46 -32.36 28.18
CA ASN A 545 -5.20 -31.90 28.76
C ASN A 545 -4.70 -30.57 28.18
N ILE A 546 -5.06 -30.24 26.93
CA ILE A 546 -4.58 -29.03 26.25
C ILE A 546 -5.67 -27.95 26.24
N SER A 547 -5.29 -26.72 26.57
CA SER A 547 -6.16 -25.55 26.44
C SER A 547 -6.19 -25.10 24.98
N PHE A 548 -7.31 -25.38 24.29
CA PHE A 548 -7.52 -25.02 22.89
C PHE A 548 -8.72 -24.07 22.69
N PRO A 549 -8.74 -23.28 21.60
CA PRO A 549 -9.93 -22.55 21.18
C PRO A 549 -11.13 -23.48 20.96
N LYS A 550 -12.35 -22.99 21.24
CA LYS A 550 -13.59 -23.78 21.13
C LYS A 550 -13.77 -24.43 19.76
N HIS A 551 -13.59 -23.67 18.68
CA HIS A 551 -13.70 -24.15 17.30
C HIS A 551 -12.72 -25.30 16.98
N ALA A 552 -11.51 -25.26 17.54
CA ALA A 552 -10.54 -26.34 17.37
C ALA A 552 -10.97 -27.61 18.10
N LYS A 553 -11.55 -27.48 19.30
CA LYS A 553 -12.11 -28.60 20.05
C LYS A 553 -13.32 -29.22 19.37
N GLU A 554 -14.19 -28.39 18.81
CA GLU A 554 -15.39 -28.82 18.10
C GLU A 554 -15.04 -29.64 16.85
N ALA A 555 -14.09 -29.18 16.03
CA ALA A 555 -13.64 -29.90 14.84
C ALA A 555 -13.17 -31.33 15.14
N ILE A 556 -12.30 -31.49 16.14
CA ILE A 556 -11.81 -32.80 16.57
C ILE A 556 -12.93 -33.64 17.20
N SER A 557 -13.82 -33.02 17.99
CA SER A 557 -14.93 -33.73 18.63
C SER A 557 -15.93 -34.29 17.61
N ILE A 558 -16.13 -33.62 16.47
CA ILE A 558 -16.95 -34.13 15.37
C ILE A 558 -16.33 -35.41 14.80
N ALA A 559 -15.05 -35.38 14.43
CA ALA A 559 -14.37 -36.58 13.92
C ALA A 559 -14.34 -37.75 14.94
N LEU A 560 -14.26 -37.45 16.24
CA LEU A 560 -14.35 -38.47 17.30
C LEU A 560 -15.75 -39.08 17.41
N LYS A 561 -16.82 -38.31 17.16
CA LYS A 561 -18.18 -38.85 17.09
C LYS A 561 -18.36 -39.79 15.90
N ASP A 562 -17.80 -39.45 14.73
CA ASP A 562 -17.84 -40.31 13.55
C ASP A 562 -17.13 -41.64 13.82
N LEU A 563 -16.00 -41.59 14.53
CA LEU A 563 -15.28 -42.78 14.98
C LEU A 563 -16.14 -43.64 15.92
N LEU A 564 -16.80 -43.05 16.92
CA LEU A 564 -17.74 -43.77 17.79
C LEU A 564 -18.89 -44.40 17.00
N ALA A 565 -19.46 -43.67 16.03
CA ALA A 565 -20.52 -44.20 15.17
C ALA A 565 -20.06 -45.43 14.38
N LEU A 566 -18.81 -45.46 13.90
CA LEU A 566 -18.24 -46.66 13.27
C LEU A 566 -18.14 -47.84 14.26
N ILE A 567 -17.75 -47.58 15.51
CA ILE A 567 -17.75 -48.62 16.56
C ILE A 567 -19.16 -49.17 16.78
N GLU A 568 -20.18 -48.31 16.84
CA GLU A 568 -21.58 -48.75 16.96
C GLU A 568 -21.97 -49.64 15.79
N ASN A 569 -21.75 -49.18 14.56
CA ASN A 569 -22.11 -49.91 13.35
C ASN A 569 -21.39 -51.26 13.24
N ALA A 570 -20.16 -51.36 13.72
CA ALA A 570 -19.39 -52.61 13.72
C ALA A 570 -19.92 -53.65 14.71
N VAL A 571 -20.42 -53.21 15.87
CA VAL A 571 -20.87 -54.10 16.97
C VAL A 571 -22.37 -54.40 16.91
N GLU A 572 -23.18 -53.50 16.37
CA GLU A 572 -24.65 -53.62 16.32
C GLU A 572 -25.15 -54.95 15.73
N PRO A 573 -24.64 -55.47 14.58
CA PRO A 573 -25.15 -56.72 14.03
C PRO A 573 -24.87 -57.94 14.94
N LEU A 574 -23.76 -57.91 15.68
CA LEU A 574 -23.42 -58.94 16.66
C LEU A 574 -24.39 -58.88 17.85
N LEU A 575 -24.71 -57.69 18.36
CA LEU A 575 -25.67 -57.50 19.44
C LEU A 575 -27.09 -57.93 19.03
N LEU A 576 -27.52 -57.62 17.81
CA LEU A 576 -28.81 -58.08 17.27
C LEU A 576 -28.87 -59.61 17.14
N SER A 577 -27.77 -60.24 16.73
CA SER A 577 -27.64 -61.70 16.68
C SER A 577 -27.75 -62.33 18.07
N MET A 578 -27.05 -61.77 19.06
CA MET A 578 -27.17 -62.17 20.47
C MET A 578 -28.61 -62.01 20.99
N GLN A 579 -29.24 -60.87 20.73
CA GLN A 579 -30.62 -60.61 21.14
C GLN A 579 -31.58 -61.63 20.52
N LYS A 580 -31.50 -61.84 19.21
CA LYS A 580 -32.35 -62.80 18.50
C LYS A 580 -32.19 -64.21 19.08
N ARG A 581 -30.96 -64.62 19.38
CA ARG A 581 -30.71 -65.93 19.98
C ARG A 581 -31.29 -66.07 21.38
N MET A 582 -31.21 -65.02 22.20
CA MET A 582 -31.86 -65.01 23.52
C MET A 582 -33.39 -65.06 23.40
N GLU A 583 -33.99 -64.34 22.44
CA GLU A 583 -35.43 -64.41 22.17
C GLU A 583 -35.85 -65.82 21.71
N GLU A 584 -35.06 -66.47 20.85
CA GLU A 584 -35.27 -67.87 20.41
C GLU A 584 -35.25 -68.86 21.58
N ILE A 585 -34.31 -68.70 22.52
CA ILE A 585 -34.25 -69.54 23.73
C ILE A 585 -35.51 -69.30 24.58
N VAL A 586 -35.93 -68.05 24.76
CA VAL A 586 -37.15 -67.71 25.51
C VAL A 586 -38.41 -68.31 24.86
N TYR A 587 -38.50 -68.38 23.52
CA TYR A 587 -39.65 -69.01 22.85
C TYR A 587 -39.85 -70.50 23.22
N LYS A 588 -38.78 -71.20 23.63
CA LYS A 588 -38.87 -72.59 24.08
C LYS A 588 -39.71 -72.78 25.35
N ILE A 589 -40.08 -71.70 26.04
CA ILE A 589 -41.05 -71.74 27.16
C ILE A 589 -42.37 -72.43 26.77
N HIS A 590 -42.81 -72.34 25.51
CA HIS A 590 -44.05 -73.01 25.06
C HIS A 590 -43.89 -74.51 24.80
N SER A 591 -42.64 -75.00 24.79
CA SER A 591 -42.33 -76.43 24.66
C SER A 591 -42.22 -77.13 26.03
N GLU A 592 -42.23 -76.38 27.12
CA GLU A 592 -42.19 -76.90 28.49
C GLU A 592 -43.59 -77.23 29.00
N ASP A 593 -43.74 -78.36 29.71
CA ASP A 593 -45.00 -78.74 30.33
C ASP A 593 -45.12 -78.19 31.76
N PHE A 594 -45.90 -77.12 31.92
CA PHE A 594 -46.21 -76.49 33.20
C PHE A 594 -47.49 -77.04 33.88
N SER A 595 -48.14 -78.03 33.27
CA SER A 595 -49.40 -78.61 33.75
C SER A 595 -49.22 -79.89 34.55
N ASN A 596 -48.05 -80.54 34.44
CA ASN A 596 -47.76 -81.83 35.05
C ASN A 596 -47.80 -81.80 36.59
N VAL A 597 -48.66 -82.65 37.18
CA VAL A 597 -48.88 -82.78 38.63
C VAL A 597 -47.70 -83.47 39.34
N GLN A 598 -46.87 -84.25 38.63
CA GLN A 598 -45.66 -84.85 39.23
C GLN A 598 -44.59 -83.82 39.61
N LEU A 599 -44.72 -82.58 39.11
CA LEU A 599 -43.84 -81.48 39.47
C LEU A 599 -43.98 -81.06 40.94
N SER A 600 -45.16 -81.21 41.55
CA SER A 600 -45.34 -80.92 42.98
C SER A 600 -44.80 -82.03 43.89
N VAL A 601 -44.68 -83.26 43.39
CA VAL A 601 -44.18 -84.42 44.16
C VAL A 601 -42.64 -84.41 44.25
N ASN A 602 -41.95 -83.99 43.19
CA ASN A 602 -40.48 -83.90 43.23
C ASN A 602 -39.94 -82.77 44.12
N ILE A 603 -40.77 -81.78 44.46
CA ILE A 603 -40.39 -80.61 45.29
C ILE A 603 -40.43 -80.94 46.79
N SER A 604 -41.18 -81.96 47.24
CA SER A 604 -41.19 -82.35 48.66
C SER A 604 -39.89 -83.00 49.14
N ASP A 605 -39.07 -83.55 48.24
CA ASP A 605 -37.81 -84.24 48.57
C ASP A 605 -36.56 -83.38 48.33
N THR A 606 -36.67 -82.25 47.62
CA THR A 606 -35.56 -81.30 47.39
C THR A 606 -36.03 -79.84 47.50
N PRO A 607 -35.47 -79.00 48.39
CA PRO A 607 -35.98 -77.65 48.66
C PRO A 607 -35.70 -76.60 47.57
N GLU A 608 -35.00 -76.96 46.49
CA GLU A 608 -34.77 -76.10 45.32
C GLU A 608 -35.66 -76.55 44.16
N ALA A 609 -36.66 -75.74 43.80
CA ALA A 609 -37.52 -76.03 42.66
C ALA A 609 -36.67 -76.07 41.37
N PRO A 610 -36.73 -77.15 40.56
CA PRO A 610 -35.91 -77.27 39.36
C PRO A 610 -36.34 -76.24 38.31
N CYS A 611 -35.38 -75.41 37.89
CA CYS A 611 -35.55 -74.41 36.82
C CYS A 611 -35.80 -75.09 35.47
N SER A 612 -36.56 -74.42 34.61
CA SER A 612 -36.88 -74.93 33.28
C SER A 612 -35.62 -75.03 32.41
N SER A 613 -35.61 -75.97 31.46
CA SER A 613 -34.43 -76.26 30.65
C SER A 613 -33.99 -75.06 29.80
N TYR A 614 -34.95 -74.29 29.27
CA TYR A 614 -34.68 -73.07 28.52
C TYR A 614 -34.07 -71.94 29.36
N ILE A 615 -34.32 -71.89 30.68
CA ILE A 615 -33.68 -70.91 31.57
C ILE A 615 -32.22 -71.28 31.84
N ASN A 616 -31.94 -72.56 32.03
CA ASN A 616 -30.55 -73.03 32.14
C ASN A 616 -29.79 -72.75 30.82
N GLU A 617 -30.40 -73.03 29.67
CA GLU A 617 -29.83 -72.70 28.36
C GLU A 617 -29.60 -71.19 28.17
N LEU A 618 -30.54 -70.34 28.63
CA LEU A 618 -30.38 -68.89 28.58
C LEU A 618 -29.23 -68.43 29.48
N GLN A 619 -29.09 -68.99 30.68
CA GLN A 619 -27.99 -68.69 31.60
C GLN A 619 -26.64 -69.11 31.05
N ASP A 620 -26.55 -70.30 30.46
CA ASP A 620 -25.34 -70.81 29.84
C ASP A 620 -24.96 -69.93 28.64
N PHE A 621 -25.93 -69.55 27.80
CA PHE A 621 -25.70 -68.66 26.66
C PHE A 621 -25.24 -67.26 27.09
N ILE A 622 -25.88 -66.66 28.10
CA ILE A 622 -25.48 -65.37 28.68
C ILE A 622 -24.06 -65.44 29.23
N THR A 623 -23.72 -66.51 29.94
CA THR A 623 -22.39 -66.72 30.51
C THR A 623 -21.34 -66.91 29.42
N HIS A 624 -21.66 -67.65 28.36
CA HIS A 624 -20.83 -67.83 27.17
C HIS A 624 -20.55 -66.50 26.47
N VAL A 625 -21.60 -65.75 26.13
CA VAL A 625 -21.48 -64.43 25.49
C VAL A 625 -20.61 -63.49 26.32
N ASN A 626 -20.81 -63.45 27.63
CA ASN A 626 -20.05 -62.57 28.51
C ASN A 626 -18.56 -62.97 28.62
N ARG A 627 -18.27 -64.27 28.75
CA ARG A 627 -16.90 -64.75 28.94
C ARG A 627 -16.08 -64.79 27.65
N ASN A 628 -16.71 -65.09 26.53
CA ASN A 628 -16.00 -65.43 25.30
C ASN A 628 -16.17 -64.36 24.22
N VAL A 629 -17.32 -63.69 24.13
CA VAL A 629 -17.58 -62.71 23.05
C VAL A 629 -17.39 -61.28 23.52
N LEU A 630 -18.06 -60.87 24.62
CA LEU A 630 -17.97 -59.51 25.15
C LEU A 630 -16.60 -59.22 25.78
N SER A 631 -15.90 -60.24 26.30
CA SER A 631 -14.53 -60.09 26.84
C SER A 631 -13.49 -59.70 25.79
N LEU A 632 -13.80 -59.87 24.50
CA LEU A 632 -12.94 -59.44 23.40
C LEU A 632 -12.98 -57.93 23.21
N TYR A 633 -13.94 -57.22 23.79
CA TYR A 633 -14.14 -55.78 23.60
C TYR A 633 -13.74 -54.98 24.84
N ASN A 634 -12.85 -54.02 24.65
CA ASN A 634 -12.36 -53.11 25.70
C ASN A 634 -13.29 -51.91 25.92
N CYS A 635 -14.33 -51.76 25.10
CA CYS A 635 -15.30 -50.67 25.15
C CYS A 635 -16.52 -50.96 26.05
N GLY A 636 -16.30 -51.63 27.19
CA GLY A 636 -17.37 -52.04 28.12
C GLY A 636 -18.32 -50.89 28.49
N ASP A 637 -17.79 -49.76 28.95
CA ASP A 637 -18.57 -48.58 29.35
C ASP A 637 -19.49 -48.05 28.22
N PHE A 638 -19.03 -48.18 26.97
CA PHE A 638 -19.78 -47.77 25.80
C PHE A 638 -20.92 -48.75 25.47
N LEU A 639 -20.65 -50.05 25.59
CA LEU A 639 -21.61 -51.11 25.28
C LEU A 639 -22.70 -51.27 26.34
N VAL A 640 -22.46 -50.86 27.59
CA VAL A 640 -23.42 -51.00 28.72
C VAL A 640 -24.82 -50.51 28.36
N ASN A 641 -24.96 -49.35 27.72
CA ASN A 641 -26.27 -48.80 27.36
C ASN A 641 -27.03 -49.68 26.35
N ARG A 642 -26.33 -50.28 25.39
CA ARG A 642 -26.93 -51.19 24.39
C ARG A 642 -27.25 -52.55 25.00
N LEU A 643 -26.36 -53.05 25.84
CA LEU A 643 -26.58 -54.29 26.60
C LEU A 643 -27.79 -54.18 27.53
N ASN A 644 -28.01 -53.01 28.15
CA ASN A 644 -29.22 -52.70 28.93
C ASN A 644 -30.49 -52.75 28.07
N PHE A 645 -30.46 -52.17 26.86
CA PHE A 645 -31.60 -52.23 25.95
C PHE A 645 -31.92 -53.66 25.50
N MET A 646 -30.89 -54.44 25.16
CA MET A 646 -31.00 -55.85 24.83
C MET A 646 -31.61 -56.65 26.00
N ALA A 647 -31.09 -56.47 27.22
CA ALA A 647 -31.61 -57.13 28.41
C ALA A 647 -33.09 -56.76 28.67
N ALA A 648 -33.44 -55.47 28.61
CA ALA A 648 -34.81 -55.00 28.76
C ALA A 648 -35.75 -55.60 27.70
N ARG A 649 -35.28 -55.74 26.47
CA ARG A 649 -36.03 -56.36 25.37
C ARG A 649 -36.28 -57.85 25.63
N VAL A 650 -35.26 -58.61 26.02
CA VAL A 650 -35.40 -60.03 26.35
C VAL A 650 -36.35 -60.23 27.53
N LEU A 651 -36.27 -59.38 28.56
CA LEU A 651 -37.21 -59.39 29.69
C LEU A 651 -38.65 -59.10 29.25
N HIS A 652 -38.86 -58.14 28.35
CA HIS A 652 -40.19 -57.84 27.82
C HIS A 652 -40.76 -59.03 27.03
N VAL A 653 -39.93 -59.68 26.20
CA VAL A 653 -40.32 -60.90 25.48
C VAL A 653 -40.66 -62.02 26.46
N PHE A 654 -39.84 -62.23 27.48
CA PHE A 654 -40.08 -63.21 28.54
C PHE A 654 -41.41 -62.99 29.25
N VAL A 655 -41.66 -61.79 29.79
CA VAL A 655 -42.92 -61.46 30.49
C VAL A 655 -44.13 -61.63 29.57
N ARG A 656 -43.99 -61.24 28.29
CA ARG A 656 -45.05 -61.42 27.30
C ARG A 656 -45.40 -62.89 27.10
N HIS A 657 -44.42 -63.76 26.92
CA HIS A 657 -44.67 -65.19 26.69
C HIS A 657 -45.13 -65.92 27.95
N VAL A 658 -44.63 -65.54 29.13
CA VAL A 658 -45.14 -66.04 30.41
C VAL A 658 -46.63 -65.72 30.57
N SER A 659 -47.06 -64.50 30.21
CA SER A 659 -48.47 -64.08 30.29
C SER A 659 -49.41 -64.86 29.36
N LEU A 660 -48.86 -65.54 28.34
CA LEU A 660 -49.60 -66.36 27.39
C LEU A 660 -49.74 -67.82 27.83
N LEU A 661 -49.03 -68.26 28.87
CA LEU A 661 -49.17 -69.61 29.40
C LEU A 661 -50.59 -69.85 29.95
N ARG A 662 -51.12 -71.06 29.73
CA ARG A 662 -52.45 -71.52 30.18
C ARG A 662 -52.29 -72.89 30.84
N ASN A 663 -53.24 -73.27 31.70
CA ASN A 663 -53.24 -74.55 32.44
C ASN A 663 -52.02 -74.77 33.36
N LEU A 664 -51.79 -73.85 34.31
CA LEU A 664 -50.68 -73.91 35.26
C LEU A 664 -51.02 -74.75 36.50
N GLY A 665 -50.32 -75.87 36.71
CA GLY A 665 -50.36 -76.65 37.95
C GLY A 665 -49.62 -75.96 39.11
N GLU A 666 -49.80 -76.44 40.35
CA GLU A 666 -49.14 -75.86 41.53
C GLU A 666 -47.60 -75.97 41.46
N GLY A 667 -47.07 -77.12 41.02
CA GLY A 667 -45.63 -77.29 40.74
C GLY A 667 -45.13 -76.42 39.57
N GLY A 668 -45.96 -76.18 38.55
CA GLY A 668 -45.64 -75.28 37.44
C GLY A 668 -45.54 -73.81 37.85
N LYS A 669 -46.38 -73.37 38.80
CA LYS A 669 -46.31 -72.01 39.39
C LYS A 669 -45.02 -71.80 40.18
N LEU A 670 -44.59 -72.79 40.97
CA LEU A 670 -43.33 -72.74 41.72
C LEU A 670 -42.12 -72.74 40.78
N ARG A 671 -42.13 -73.56 39.72
CA ARG A 671 -41.09 -73.55 38.68
C ARG A 671 -41.01 -72.20 37.96
N LEU A 672 -42.15 -71.61 37.59
CA LEU A 672 -42.17 -70.31 36.93
C LEU A 672 -41.64 -69.19 37.86
N ALA A 673 -41.92 -69.26 39.17
CA ALA A 673 -41.35 -68.34 40.14
C ALA A 673 -39.82 -68.49 40.25
N ALA A 674 -39.30 -69.72 40.18
CA ALA A 674 -37.87 -69.99 40.11
C ALA A 674 -37.26 -69.45 38.80
N ASP A 675 -37.90 -69.67 37.65
CA ASP A 675 -37.49 -69.12 36.35
C ASP A 675 -37.41 -67.59 36.38
N MET A 676 -38.42 -66.91 36.93
CA MET A 676 -38.41 -65.45 37.08
C MET A 676 -37.26 -64.96 37.96
N ALA A 677 -36.97 -65.67 39.06
CA ALA A 677 -35.85 -65.34 39.95
C ALA A 677 -34.50 -65.51 39.23
N GLN A 678 -34.35 -66.57 38.44
CA GLN A 678 -33.13 -66.85 37.68
C GLN A 678 -32.91 -65.88 36.53
N VAL A 679 -33.93 -65.57 35.73
CA VAL A 679 -33.86 -64.57 34.66
C VAL A 679 -33.47 -63.21 35.23
N ARG A 680 -34.10 -62.81 36.34
CA ARG A 680 -33.73 -61.59 37.06
C ARG A 680 -32.27 -61.64 37.50
N GLY A 681 -31.81 -62.75 38.07
CA GLY A 681 -30.42 -62.95 38.49
C GLY A 681 -29.40 -62.86 37.35
N SER A 682 -29.72 -63.40 36.17
CA SER A 682 -28.86 -63.37 34.98
C SER A 682 -28.60 -61.96 34.45
N PHE A 683 -29.57 -61.06 34.63
CA PHE A 683 -29.46 -59.67 34.20
C PHE A 683 -29.13 -58.69 35.35
N SER A 684 -29.34 -59.00 36.64
CA SER A 684 -29.34 -58.03 37.76
C SER A 684 -28.21 -58.18 38.81
N LEU A 685 -26.94 -58.31 38.42
CA LEU A 685 -25.76 -58.41 39.32
C LEU A 685 -25.58 -59.72 40.11
N ARG A 686 -24.65 -60.57 39.67
CA ARG A 686 -23.45 -61.04 40.41
C ARG A 686 -22.72 -62.11 39.58
N LYS A 687 -21.40 -61.94 39.42
CA LYS A 687 -20.42 -62.88 38.82
C LYS A 687 -20.96 -63.74 37.65
N GLY A 688 -21.22 -63.12 36.50
CA GLY A 688 -21.47 -63.86 35.25
C GLY A 688 -22.44 -63.21 34.27
N GLY A 689 -23.30 -62.30 34.73
CA GLY A 689 -24.26 -61.59 33.87
C GLY A 689 -23.63 -60.57 32.92
N ILE A 690 -24.35 -60.29 31.83
CA ILE A 690 -24.01 -59.32 30.76
C ILE A 690 -23.71 -57.91 31.30
N LEU A 691 -24.25 -57.55 32.48
CA LEU A 691 -24.03 -56.25 33.12
C LEU A 691 -22.79 -56.21 34.03
N ARG A 692 -21.63 -56.67 33.55
CA ARG A 692 -20.35 -56.34 34.21
C ARG A 692 -19.84 -54.99 33.70
N GLY A 693 -20.42 -53.93 34.25
CA GLY A 693 -20.07 -52.54 33.95
C GLY A 693 -21.00 -51.54 34.63
N VAL A 694 -21.56 -51.91 35.79
CA VAL A 694 -22.29 -51.02 36.70
C VAL A 694 -21.45 -50.84 37.94
#